data_AF-A0A847DJN1-F1
#
_entry.id   AF-A0A847DJN1-F1
#
_cell.length_a   1.000
_cell.length_b   1.000
_cell.length_c   1.000
_cell.angle_alpha   90.00
_cell.angle_beta   90.00
_cell.angle_gamma   90.00
#
_symmetry.space_group_name_H-M   'P 1'
#
loop_
_entity.id
_entity.type
_entity.pdbx_description
1 polymer ?
#
loop_
_entity_poly.entity_id
_entity_poly.type
_entity_poly.pdbx_seq_one_letter_code
_entity_poly.pdbx_strand_id
1 'polypeptide(L)'
;MNYRVRIKSKSRNDAITEGAEMLGVDPSNVFALEESPENWVVIINDSPGEYELEIRDDKMAAILRSVTPPAGNGRPVTNEDIEKALSDMGVTHGIESNTIKKALDEVNATGKLQGSVIIAKGDPPQKGEKARIDLLIGRDASNKEPRASVMVKPGQVVAIKTPAHSGAPGKNIFGEDVPSLPGDDISLLPGENIALKNRETEYVSLVYGAARSTWQGVSVTDLVSVSKDKMYVEMPLFPVLSDNSRLTLDDITSILKGKGIKHGIDLSAIQAAFEKGEPVDNFRVAEATPAKNGIDSKVEFLFRVNGLDPKEADQKKSGGFIPEVETRDIVLGGEILARIIPSVKQEDGKNVTGEVIKAVKPEELKIRTGANVETRENGFVFVVSEGIKAGYPEYSGDTISVINPLEISEERLSASVMLYTSSSNKRAMTSELVRDIIERADIKFGITLDELEGFLSSDGKKKFPPKKITVAKGIAPVHGEDAVINIKFRKGKEAGNLDSNTGRMDFREQSSIHNVKKDELLAEKVPLTAGTDGKDIFGEIIHAAPGKDCKLNFGTNVILSPDGLSLVSGMDGMVAIQDGNRISVTQSHEVQGDIDMNTGNLTMDGSLVIKGWVSSGFSVKASGEIHIGKGVEQSVIDAGAGLFIHGGIVG
;
A
#
# COMPACT_ATOMS: atom_id res chain seq x y z
N MET A 1 -62.33 -16.49 111.63
CA MET A 1 -62.01 -15.69 112.84
C MET A 1 -63.27 -15.57 113.68
N ASN A 2 -63.18 -15.58 115.01
CA ASN A 2 -64.36 -15.31 115.84
C ASN A 2 -64.71 -13.83 115.71
N TYR A 3 -65.77 -13.50 114.96
CA TYR A 3 -66.20 -12.12 114.62
C TYR A 3 -66.72 -11.31 115.80
N ARG A 4 -66.65 -11.88 117.00
CA ARG A 4 -66.90 -11.18 118.23
C ARG A 4 -65.97 -11.68 119.32
N VAL A 5 -65.44 -10.76 120.11
CA VAL A 5 -64.70 -11.08 121.33
C VAL A 5 -65.43 -10.46 122.51
N ARG A 6 -65.54 -11.20 123.61
CA ARG A 6 -66.04 -10.70 124.88
C ARG A 6 -64.88 -10.13 125.67
N ILE A 7 -64.93 -8.84 125.94
CA ILE A 7 -63.91 -8.07 126.65
C ILE A 7 -64.49 -7.60 127.97
N LYS A 8 -63.81 -7.83 129.08
CA LYS A 8 -64.22 -7.33 130.41
C LYS A 8 -63.47 -6.03 130.67
N SER A 9 -64.14 -4.89 130.59
CA SER A 9 -63.50 -3.58 130.68
C SER A 9 -64.42 -2.52 131.28
N LYS A 10 -63.80 -1.55 131.96
CA LYS A 10 -64.49 -0.48 132.69
C LYS A 10 -65.07 0.60 131.78
N SER A 11 -64.65 0.69 130.52
CA SER A 11 -65.15 1.67 129.55
C SER A 11 -65.30 1.09 128.13
N ARG A 12 -66.24 1.66 127.36
CA ARG A 12 -66.51 1.25 125.98
C ARG A 12 -65.30 1.42 125.04
N ASN A 13 -64.54 2.49 125.20
CA ASN A 13 -63.41 2.79 124.31
C ASN A 13 -62.23 1.86 124.57
N ASP A 14 -61.99 1.50 125.84
CA ASP A 14 -60.98 0.50 126.19
C ASP A 14 -61.39 -0.86 125.61
N ALA A 15 -62.68 -1.22 125.72
CA ALA A 15 -63.21 -2.42 125.09
C ALA A 15 -63.03 -2.45 123.56
N ILE A 16 -63.31 -1.34 122.84
CA ILE A 16 -63.09 -1.24 121.39
C ILE A 16 -61.62 -1.48 121.04
N THR A 17 -60.70 -0.83 121.75
CA THR A 17 -59.26 -0.91 121.46
C THR A 17 -58.71 -2.32 121.71
N GLU A 18 -59.01 -2.88 122.88
CA GLU A 18 -58.56 -4.21 123.30
C GLU A 18 -59.23 -5.31 122.44
N GLY A 19 -60.48 -5.10 122.05
CA GLY A 19 -61.19 -6.00 121.15
C GLY A 19 -60.70 -5.96 119.70
N ALA A 20 -60.35 -4.79 119.16
CA ALA A 20 -59.74 -4.65 117.84
C ALA A 20 -58.37 -5.34 117.79
N GLU A 21 -57.55 -5.17 118.83
CA GLU A 21 -56.25 -5.81 118.94
C GLU A 21 -56.38 -7.34 119.00
N MET A 22 -57.32 -7.88 119.78
CA MET A 22 -57.61 -9.32 119.81
C MET A 22 -58.15 -9.88 118.50
N LEU A 23 -58.90 -9.06 117.74
CA LEU A 23 -59.43 -9.42 116.43
C LEU A 23 -58.44 -9.20 115.29
N GLY A 24 -57.29 -8.58 115.55
CA GLY A 24 -56.25 -8.28 114.56
C GLY A 24 -56.68 -7.24 113.52
N VAL A 25 -57.59 -6.32 113.88
CA VAL A 25 -58.12 -5.28 112.99
C VAL A 25 -57.98 -3.90 113.63
N ASP A 26 -58.06 -2.84 112.82
CA ASP A 26 -57.99 -1.46 113.32
C ASP A 26 -59.19 -1.11 114.24
N PRO A 27 -59.00 -0.34 115.34
CA PRO A 27 -60.08 0.08 116.23
C PRO A 27 -61.27 0.79 115.56
N SER A 28 -61.05 1.45 114.41
CA SER A 28 -62.12 2.08 113.61
C SER A 28 -63.02 1.06 112.88
N ASN A 29 -62.54 -0.17 112.71
CA ASN A 29 -63.23 -1.25 112.02
C ASN A 29 -63.96 -2.18 112.98
N VAL A 30 -64.09 -1.81 114.26
CA VAL A 30 -64.87 -2.56 115.23
C VAL A 30 -65.79 -1.66 116.04
N PHE A 31 -66.85 -2.23 116.62
CA PHE A 31 -67.71 -1.55 117.56
C PHE A 31 -68.00 -2.42 118.79
N ALA A 32 -68.10 -1.80 119.98
CA ALA A 32 -68.37 -2.49 121.24
C ALA A 32 -69.81 -2.26 121.75
N LEU A 33 -70.44 -3.34 122.23
CA LEU A 33 -71.78 -3.39 122.86
C LEU A 33 -71.67 -3.87 124.32
N GLU A 34 -72.32 -3.19 125.27
CA GLU A 34 -72.31 -3.60 126.70
C GLU A 34 -73.31 -4.73 126.94
N GLU A 35 -72.86 -5.84 127.55
CA GLU A 35 -73.69 -7.03 127.83
C GLU A 35 -74.14 -7.06 129.30
N SER A 36 -73.30 -6.58 130.22
CA SER A 36 -73.60 -6.37 131.65
C SER A 36 -72.53 -5.43 132.24
N PRO A 37 -72.71 -4.85 133.45
CA PRO A 37 -71.73 -3.92 134.00
C PRO A 37 -70.30 -4.50 133.97
N GLU A 38 -69.40 -3.78 133.31
CA GLU A 38 -68.00 -4.14 133.03
C GLU A 38 -67.76 -5.28 132.00
N ASN A 39 -68.76 -5.78 131.26
CA ASN A 39 -68.58 -6.77 130.19
C ASN A 39 -69.09 -6.26 128.83
N TRP A 40 -68.24 -6.31 127.80
CA TRP A 40 -68.50 -5.84 126.44
C TRP A 40 -68.32 -6.94 125.39
N VAL A 41 -69.02 -6.82 124.26
CA VAL A 41 -68.85 -7.64 123.06
C VAL A 41 -68.39 -6.72 121.92
N VAL A 42 -67.25 -7.02 121.29
CA VAL A 42 -66.64 -6.20 120.22
C VAL A 42 -66.73 -6.94 118.87
N ILE A 43 -67.21 -6.27 117.82
CA ILE A 43 -67.58 -6.88 116.51
C ILE A 43 -66.97 -6.07 115.33
N ILE A 44 -66.53 -6.72 114.24
CA ILE A 44 -65.88 -6.13 113.03
C ILE A 44 -66.91 -5.53 112.03
N ASN A 45 -66.55 -4.45 111.31
CA ASN A 45 -67.27 -3.84 110.16
C ASN A 45 -67.04 -4.60 108.83
N ASP A 46 -68.07 -4.75 108.00
CA ASP A 46 -68.03 -5.53 106.75
C ASP A 46 -67.52 -4.71 105.52
N SER A 47 -66.54 -5.23 104.74
CA SER A 47 -66.00 -4.63 103.48
C SER A 47 -65.73 -5.68 102.38
N PRO A 48 -66.06 -5.44 101.08
CA PRO A 48 -65.84 -6.40 100.00
C PRO A 48 -64.36 -6.54 99.62
N GLY A 49 -64.02 -7.65 98.94
CA GLY A 49 -62.67 -7.85 98.41
C GLY A 49 -62.38 -6.98 97.18
N GLU A 50 -61.11 -6.64 96.98
CA GLU A 50 -60.64 -5.77 95.88
C GLU A 50 -59.59 -6.49 95.03
N TYR A 51 -59.37 -6.06 93.79
CA TYR A 51 -58.33 -6.59 92.91
C TYR A 51 -57.81 -5.52 91.94
N GLU A 52 -56.60 -5.74 91.44
CA GLU A 52 -55.93 -4.85 90.49
C GLU A 52 -55.48 -5.62 89.24
N LEU A 53 -55.84 -5.11 88.06
CA LEU A 53 -55.50 -5.68 86.75
C LEU A 53 -54.62 -4.71 85.96
N GLU A 54 -53.63 -5.26 85.25
CA GLU A 54 -52.78 -4.51 84.34
C GLU A 54 -52.68 -5.22 82.99
N ILE A 55 -52.82 -4.48 81.90
CA ILE A 55 -52.51 -4.97 80.55
C ILE A 55 -51.09 -4.53 80.20
N ARG A 56 -50.25 -5.46 79.74
CA ARG A 56 -48.90 -5.12 79.27
C ARG A 56 -48.96 -4.19 78.07
N ASP A 57 -47.97 -3.30 77.96
CA ASP A 57 -47.84 -2.34 76.85
C ASP A 57 -47.84 -3.00 75.46
N ASP A 58 -47.28 -4.21 75.33
CA ASP A 58 -47.26 -4.98 74.09
C ASP A 58 -48.61 -5.61 73.73
N LYS A 59 -49.63 -5.44 74.59
CA LYS A 59 -50.96 -6.02 74.47
C LYS A 59 -50.99 -7.56 74.43
N MET A 60 -49.87 -8.23 74.74
CA MET A 60 -49.75 -9.69 74.61
C MET A 60 -50.12 -10.42 75.91
N ALA A 61 -50.33 -9.72 77.02
CA ALA A 61 -50.79 -10.33 78.25
C ALA A 61 -51.55 -9.37 79.18
N ALA A 62 -52.52 -9.91 79.94
CA ALA A 62 -53.13 -9.25 81.09
C ALA A 62 -52.66 -9.91 82.39
N ILE A 63 -52.48 -9.12 83.44
CA ILE A 63 -51.83 -9.49 84.68
C ILE A 63 -52.73 -9.13 85.87
N LEU A 64 -52.98 -10.09 86.75
CA LEU A 64 -53.54 -9.87 88.08
C LEU A 64 -52.41 -9.44 89.02
N ARG A 65 -52.40 -8.16 89.43
CA ARG A 65 -51.36 -7.58 90.27
C ARG A 65 -51.55 -7.88 91.75
N SER A 66 -52.78 -7.74 92.22
CA SER A 66 -53.12 -7.95 93.61
C SER A 66 -54.59 -8.35 93.76
N VAL A 67 -54.88 -9.09 94.84
CA VAL A 67 -56.24 -9.39 95.30
C VAL A 67 -56.25 -9.26 96.82
N THR A 68 -57.17 -8.47 97.33
CA THR A 68 -57.39 -8.22 98.76
C THR A 68 -58.65 -8.99 99.20
N PRO A 69 -58.57 -9.90 100.19
CA PRO A 69 -59.74 -10.63 100.70
C PRO A 69 -60.79 -9.70 101.33
N PRO A 70 -62.08 -10.11 101.41
CA PRO A 70 -63.11 -9.34 102.09
C PRO A 70 -62.93 -9.34 103.62
N ALA A 71 -63.41 -8.28 104.27
CA ALA A 71 -63.51 -8.16 105.73
C ALA A 71 -64.95 -8.38 106.21
N GLY A 72 -65.12 -9.03 107.37
CA GLY A 72 -66.45 -9.34 107.92
C GLY A 72 -67.29 -10.23 106.99
N ASN A 73 -68.54 -9.82 106.68
CA ASN A 73 -69.43 -10.45 105.70
C ASN A 73 -69.32 -9.84 104.29
N GLY A 74 -68.24 -9.12 103.98
CA GLY A 74 -67.99 -8.61 102.64
C GLY A 74 -67.95 -9.72 101.59
N ARG A 75 -68.41 -9.42 100.37
CA ARG A 75 -68.39 -10.38 99.25
C ARG A 75 -66.94 -10.64 98.79
N PRO A 76 -66.50 -11.90 98.65
CA PRO A 76 -65.19 -12.22 98.11
C PRO A 76 -65.13 -11.95 96.60
N VAL A 77 -63.92 -11.64 96.10
CA VAL A 77 -63.65 -11.57 94.66
C VAL A 77 -63.80 -12.97 94.07
N THR A 78 -64.60 -13.08 93.01
CA THR A 78 -64.85 -14.34 92.30
C THR A 78 -64.17 -14.36 90.94
N ASN A 79 -64.02 -15.55 90.33
CA ASN A 79 -63.53 -15.67 88.96
C ASN A 79 -64.36 -14.84 87.98
N GLU A 80 -65.68 -14.82 88.16
CA GLU A 80 -66.60 -14.05 87.33
C GLU A 80 -66.32 -12.56 87.42
N ASP A 81 -65.90 -12.05 88.59
CA ASP A 81 -65.57 -10.64 88.77
C ASP A 81 -64.30 -10.27 87.98
N ILE A 82 -63.27 -11.14 87.97
CA ILE A 82 -62.03 -10.91 87.20
C ILE A 82 -62.25 -11.11 85.69
N GLU A 83 -62.98 -12.14 85.28
CA GLU A 83 -63.29 -12.38 83.86
C GLU A 83 -64.16 -11.27 83.28
N LYS A 84 -65.14 -10.77 84.06
CA LYS A 84 -65.92 -9.62 83.66
C LYS A 84 -65.06 -8.36 83.56
N ALA A 85 -64.15 -8.11 84.49
CA ALA A 85 -63.24 -6.98 84.40
C ALA A 85 -62.29 -7.08 83.21
N LEU A 86 -61.75 -8.26 82.92
CA LEU A 86 -60.97 -8.51 81.70
C LEU A 86 -61.80 -8.21 80.44
N SER A 87 -63.04 -8.69 80.39
CA SER A 87 -63.97 -8.41 79.30
C SER A 87 -64.29 -6.91 79.18
N ASP A 88 -64.53 -6.22 80.29
CA ASP A 88 -64.80 -4.78 80.34
C ASP A 88 -63.57 -3.95 79.91
N MET A 89 -62.37 -4.47 80.16
CA MET A 89 -61.09 -3.95 79.64
C MET A 89 -60.83 -4.31 78.17
N GLY A 90 -61.74 -5.05 77.52
CA GLY A 90 -61.65 -5.43 76.11
C GLY A 90 -60.79 -6.67 75.83
N VAL A 91 -60.34 -7.39 76.86
CA VAL A 91 -59.61 -8.65 76.69
C VAL A 91 -60.60 -9.72 76.23
N THR A 92 -60.39 -10.23 75.02
CA THR A 92 -61.31 -11.19 74.36
C THR A 92 -60.62 -12.49 73.96
N HIS A 93 -59.28 -12.52 73.97
CA HIS A 93 -58.49 -13.64 73.49
C HIS A 93 -57.48 -14.08 74.55
N GLY A 94 -57.38 -15.41 74.74
CA GLY A 94 -56.36 -16.01 75.58
C GLY A 94 -56.55 -15.86 77.09
N ILE A 95 -57.77 -15.60 77.58
CA ILE A 95 -58.09 -15.59 79.03
C ILE A 95 -57.86 -16.98 79.63
N GLU A 96 -57.07 -17.05 80.68
CA GLU A 96 -56.73 -18.28 81.37
C GLU A 96 -57.55 -18.44 82.66
N SER A 97 -58.82 -18.82 82.52
CA SER A 97 -59.77 -18.99 83.64
C SER A 97 -59.24 -19.89 84.77
N ASN A 98 -58.49 -20.94 84.42
CA ASN A 98 -57.88 -21.84 85.40
C ASN A 98 -56.77 -21.15 86.22
N THR A 99 -56.03 -20.24 85.61
CA THR A 99 -54.96 -19.49 86.25
C THR A 99 -55.54 -18.44 87.20
N ILE A 100 -56.61 -17.75 86.79
CA ILE A 100 -57.40 -16.85 87.65
C ILE A 100 -57.92 -17.60 88.88
N LYS A 101 -58.54 -18.78 88.67
CA LYS A 101 -59.07 -19.60 89.76
C LYS A 101 -58.01 -19.97 90.78
N LYS A 102 -56.85 -20.45 90.32
CA LYS A 102 -55.74 -20.81 91.21
C LYS A 102 -55.25 -19.60 92.01
N ALA A 103 -55.15 -18.43 91.38
CA ALA A 103 -54.75 -17.20 92.05
C ALA A 103 -55.76 -16.78 93.14
N LEU A 104 -57.06 -16.91 92.88
CA LEU A 104 -58.09 -16.63 93.89
C LEU A 104 -58.14 -17.69 95.00
N ASP A 105 -58.04 -18.97 94.68
CA ASP A 105 -57.97 -20.06 95.66
C ASP A 105 -56.75 -19.90 96.58
N GLU A 106 -55.60 -19.46 96.04
CA GLU A 106 -54.41 -19.13 96.80
C GLU A 106 -54.67 -17.97 97.76
N VAL A 107 -55.22 -16.85 97.28
CA VAL A 107 -55.55 -15.68 98.11
C VAL A 107 -56.54 -16.06 99.22
N ASN A 108 -57.50 -16.91 98.94
CA ASN A 108 -58.45 -17.42 99.92
C ASN A 108 -57.78 -18.30 100.99
N ALA A 109 -56.74 -19.05 100.64
CA ALA A 109 -56.02 -19.92 101.57
C ALA A 109 -54.98 -19.18 102.42
N THR A 110 -54.29 -18.19 101.84
CA THR A 110 -53.11 -17.54 102.46
C THR A 110 -53.37 -16.10 102.91
N GLY A 111 -54.46 -15.49 102.45
CA GLY A 111 -54.81 -14.09 102.69
C GLY A 111 -54.09 -13.09 101.78
N LYS A 112 -53.21 -13.53 100.87
CA LYS A 112 -52.46 -12.64 99.95
C LYS A 112 -51.99 -13.35 98.69
N LEU A 113 -52.03 -12.66 97.55
CA LEU A 113 -51.49 -13.15 96.29
C LEU A 113 -49.94 -13.12 96.28
N GLN A 114 -49.29 -14.24 95.94
CA GLN A 114 -47.84 -14.27 95.74
C GLN A 114 -47.43 -13.70 94.38
N GLY A 115 -47.18 -12.39 94.36
CA GLY A 115 -46.71 -11.69 93.16
C GLY A 115 -47.81 -11.49 92.12
N SER A 116 -47.40 -11.10 90.90
CA SER A 116 -48.34 -10.81 89.82
C SER A 116 -48.49 -12.03 88.89
N VAL A 117 -49.72 -12.39 88.54
CA VAL A 117 -50.04 -13.59 87.75
C VAL A 117 -50.55 -13.19 86.36
N ILE A 118 -50.01 -13.78 85.28
CA ILE A 118 -50.56 -13.57 83.94
C ILE A 118 -51.86 -14.36 83.82
N ILE A 119 -52.96 -13.67 83.52
CA ILE A 119 -54.31 -14.22 83.47
C ILE A 119 -54.94 -14.17 82.08
N ALA A 120 -54.28 -13.51 81.11
CA ALA A 120 -54.59 -13.68 79.69
C ALA A 120 -53.31 -13.58 78.85
N LYS A 121 -53.22 -14.32 77.74
CA LYS A 121 -52.05 -14.34 76.85
C LYS A 121 -52.40 -14.46 75.37
N GLY A 122 -51.84 -13.59 74.53
CA GLY A 122 -51.99 -13.64 73.08
C GLY A 122 -51.15 -14.74 72.41
N ASP A 123 -51.51 -15.10 71.18
CA ASP A 123 -50.75 -16.01 70.31
C ASP A 123 -49.61 -15.24 69.61
N PRO A 124 -48.33 -15.58 69.86
CA PRO A 124 -47.21 -14.85 69.24
C PRO A 124 -47.14 -15.11 67.72
N PRO A 125 -46.73 -14.10 66.91
CA PRO A 125 -46.53 -14.28 65.47
C PRO A 125 -45.41 -15.28 65.16
N GLN A 126 -45.54 -16.02 64.07
CA GLN A 126 -44.51 -16.96 63.60
C GLN A 126 -43.52 -16.25 62.68
N LYS A 127 -42.23 -16.62 62.79
CA LYS A 127 -41.19 -16.14 61.87
C LYS A 127 -41.24 -16.92 60.55
N GLY A 128 -41.12 -16.21 59.44
CA GLY A 128 -41.08 -16.80 58.10
C GLY A 128 -39.78 -17.54 57.78
N GLU A 129 -39.82 -18.33 56.71
CA GLU A 129 -38.67 -19.11 56.23
C GLU A 129 -37.63 -18.21 55.54
N LYS A 130 -36.35 -18.43 55.88
CA LYS A 130 -35.24 -17.67 55.29
C LYS A 130 -35.02 -18.09 53.83
N ALA A 131 -34.55 -17.15 53.02
CA ALA A 131 -34.07 -17.48 51.68
C ALA A 131 -32.89 -18.45 51.75
N ARG A 132 -32.74 -19.29 50.72
CA ARG A 132 -31.63 -20.24 50.59
C ARG A 132 -31.01 -20.13 49.20
N ILE A 133 -29.68 -20.24 49.15
CA ILE A 133 -28.92 -20.37 47.91
C ILE A 133 -28.39 -21.79 47.83
N ASP A 134 -28.83 -22.53 46.82
CA ASP A 134 -28.31 -23.86 46.48
C ASP A 134 -27.27 -23.69 45.36
N LEU A 135 -25.99 -23.88 45.67
CA LEU A 135 -24.91 -23.85 44.68
C LEU A 135 -24.85 -25.20 43.95
N LEU A 136 -24.94 -25.18 42.61
CA LEU A 136 -24.86 -26.38 41.77
C LEU A 136 -23.44 -26.64 41.23
N ILE A 137 -22.45 -26.08 41.91
CA ILE A 137 -21.02 -26.17 41.60
C ILE A 137 -20.26 -26.56 42.88
N GLY A 138 -19.16 -27.31 42.76
CA GLY A 138 -18.31 -27.70 43.89
C GLY A 138 -18.58 -29.11 44.45
N ARG A 139 -18.37 -29.28 45.77
CA ARG A 139 -18.14 -30.57 46.47
C ARG A 139 -19.25 -31.63 46.40
N ASP A 140 -20.45 -31.26 45.95
CA ASP A 140 -21.58 -32.19 45.77
C ASP A 140 -21.73 -32.71 44.33
N ALA A 141 -20.86 -32.25 43.41
CA ALA A 141 -20.71 -32.90 42.11
C ALA A 141 -20.23 -34.35 42.35
N SER A 142 -21.02 -35.33 41.92
CA SER A 142 -20.72 -36.76 42.09
C SER A 142 -19.45 -37.23 41.36
N ASN A 143 -18.79 -36.32 40.65
CA ASN A 143 -17.58 -36.52 39.89
C ASN A 143 -16.32 -36.49 40.78
N LYS A 144 -15.49 -37.53 40.70
CA LYS A 144 -14.25 -37.68 41.47
C LYS A 144 -13.10 -36.78 40.99
N GLU A 145 -13.25 -36.08 39.86
CA GLU A 145 -12.26 -35.12 39.34
C GLU A 145 -12.46 -33.72 39.94
N PRO A 146 -11.56 -33.27 40.85
CA PRO A 146 -11.74 -32.00 41.56
C PRO A 146 -11.84 -30.80 40.62
N ARG A 147 -11.15 -30.80 39.48
CA ARG A 147 -11.15 -29.69 38.52
C ARG A 147 -12.46 -29.62 37.72
N ALA A 148 -13.14 -30.74 37.50
CA ALA A 148 -14.42 -30.80 36.79
C ALA A 148 -15.59 -30.27 37.61
N SER A 149 -15.49 -30.28 38.94
CA SER A 149 -16.54 -29.84 39.87
C SER A 149 -16.96 -28.37 39.73
N VAL A 150 -16.16 -27.58 39.01
CA VAL A 150 -16.41 -26.15 38.76
C VAL A 150 -16.57 -25.83 37.28
N MET A 151 -16.49 -26.82 36.38
CA MET A 151 -16.58 -26.58 34.94
C MET A 151 -18.03 -26.54 34.50
N VAL A 152 -18.39 -25.48 33.77
CA VAL A 152 -19.77 -25.24 33.33
C VAL A 152 -19.80 -24.86 31.85
N LYS A 153 -20.89 -25.24 31.17
CA LYS A 153 -21.16 -24.83 29.78
C LYS A 153 -22.17 -23.68 29.69
N PRO A 154 -22.25 -22.96 28.56
CA PRO A 154 -23.25 -21.92 28.36
C PRO A 154 -24.67 -22.48 28.56
N GLY A 155 -25.51 -21.76 29.29
CA GLY A 155 -26.88 -22.16 29.60
C GLY A 155 -27.03 -23.07 30.84
N GLN A 156 -25.93 -23.53 31.43
CA GLN A 156 -25.98 -24.37 32.64
C GLN A 156 -26.26 -23.52 33.89
N VAL A 157 -27.15 -24.01 34.76
CA VAL A 157 -27.48 -23.37 36.04
C VAL A 157 -26.36 -23.65 37.04
N VAL A 158 -25.83 -22.60 37.66
CA VAL A 158 -24.72 -22.68 38.63
C VAL A 158 -25.17 -22.44 40.08
N ALA A 159 -26.31 -21.78 40.27
CA ALA A 159 -26.93 -21.57 41.57
C ALA A 159 -28.44 -21.35 41.43
N ILE A 160 -29.20 -21.74 42.46
CA ILE A 160 -30.65 -21.51 42.56
C ILE A 160 -30.95 -20.77 43.87
N LYS A 161 -31.67 -19.65 43.81
CA LYS A 161 -32.21 -18.93 44.96
C LYS A 161 -33.65 -19.39 45.23
N THR A 162 -33.87 -19.93 46.41
CA THR A 162 -35.20 -20.08 47.02
C THR A 162 -35.50 -18.80 47.80
N PRO A 163 -36.52 -18.00 47.43
CA PRO A 163 -36.84 -16.73 48.11
C PRO A 163 -37.30 -16.93 49.57
N ALA A 164 -37.18 -15.88 50.38
CA ALA A 164 -37.76 -15.88 51.73
C ALA A 164 -39.29 -15.80 51.68
N HIS A 165 -39.95 -16.44 52.66
CA HIS A 165 -41.40 -16.40 52.82
C HIS A 165 -41.78 -15.67 54.13
N SER A 166 -42.97 -15.07 54.17
CA SER A 166 -43.50 -14.46 55.40
C SER A 166 -44.09 -15.53 56.32
N GLY A 167 -43.97 -15.33 57.63
CA GLY A 167 -44.57 -16.25 58.62
C GLY A 167 -46.08 -16.05 58.77
N ALA A 168 -46.68 -16.74 59.74
CA ALA A 168 -48.09 -16.54 60.09
C ALA A 168 -48.26 -15.39 61.10
N PRO A 169 -49.30 -14.54 60.96
CA PRO A 169 -49.61 -13.50 61.95
C PRO A 169 -50.03 -14.12 63.30
N GLY A 170 -49.73 -13.43 64.39
CA GLY A 170 -50.19 -13.77 65.75
C GLY A 170 -51.49 -13.05 66.11
N LYS A 171 -51.96 -13.20 67.34
CA LYS A 171 -53.10 -12.46 67.89
C LYS A 171 -52.81 -11.94 69.29
N ASN A 172 -53.09 -10.67 69.56
CA ASN A 172 -52.94 -10.10 70.90
C ASN A 172 -54.14 -10.48 71.80
N ILE A 173 -54.14 -10.06 73.08
CA ILE A 173 -55.23 -10.42 74.03
C ILE A 173 -56.58 -9.76 73.71
N PHE A 174 -56.59 -8.77 72.81
CA PHE A 174 -57.80 -8.11 72.30
C PHE A 174 -58.35 -8.78 71.02
N GLY A 175 -57.67 -9.81 70.51
CA GLY A 175 -58.05 -10.52 69.28
C GLY A 175 -57.59 -9.84 67.98
N GLU A 176 -56.76 -8.79 68.05
CA GLU A 176 -56.19 -8.09 66.89
C GLU A 176 -55.00 -8.86 66.31
N ASP A 177 -54.86 -8.89 64.98
CA ASP A 177 -53.74 -9.55 64.30
C ASP A 177 -52.41 -8.82 64.57
N VAL A 178 -51.41 -9.58 65.01
CA VAL A 178 -50.02 -9.11 65.16
C VAL A 178 -49.24 -9.52 63.92
N PRO A 179 -48.68 -8.57 63.14
CA PRO A 179 -47.97 -8.87 61.89
C PRO A 179 -46.88 -9.94 62.06
N SER A 180 -46.79 -10.86 61.09
CA SER A 180 -45.73 -11.87 61.06
C SER A 180 -44.37 -11.23 60.86
N LEU A 181 -43.32 -11.86 61.38
CA LEU A 181 -41.94 -11.49 61.04
C LEU A 181 -41.56 -12.16 59.71
N PRO A 182 -41.14 -11.40 58.67
CA PRO A 182 -40.69 -12.00 57.42
C PRO A 182 -39.42 -12.84 57.63
N GLY A 183 -39.21 -13.84 56.79
CA GLY A 183 -37.94 -14.55 56.72
C GLY A 183 -36.80 -13.64 56.25
N ASP A 184 -35.58 -13.90 56.72
CA ASP A 184 -34.41 -13.11 56.31
C ASP A 184 -34.09 -13.46 54.84
N ASP A 185 -34.10 -12.47 53.94
CA ASP A 185 -33.70 -12.67 52.55
C ASP A 185 -32.17 -12.65 52.38
N ILE A 186 -31.68 -13.36 51.37
CA ILE A 186 -30.26 -13.45 51.01
C ILE A 186 -30.11 -13.03 49.55
N SER A 187 -29.15 -12.15 49.28
CA SER A 187 -28.81 -11.71 47.93
C SER A 187 -27.48 -12.30 47.50
N LEU A 188 -27.45 -13.01 46.39
CA LEU A 188 -26.24 -13.46 45.71
C LEU A 188 -26.06 -12.61 44.46
N LEU A 189 -24.92 -11.92 44.32
CA LEU A 189 -24.69 -11.07 43.15
C LEU A 189 -24.31 -11.90 41.91
N PRO A 190 -24.93 -11.67 40.74
CA PRO A 190 -24.46 -12.23 39.48
C PRO A 190 -23.17 -11.49 39.06
N GLY A 191 -22.04 -12.18 39.14
CA GLY A 191 -20.75 -11.68 38.68
C GLY A 191 -20.54 -11.86 37.18
N GLU A 192 -19.29 -11.80 36.74
CA GLU A 192 -18.94 -11.95 35.31
C GLU A 192 -19.46 -13.26 34.71
N ASN A 193 -19.99 -13.16 33.48
CA ASN A 193 -20.52 -14.26 32.69
C ASN A 193 -21.68 -15.05 33.34
N ILE A 194 -22.45 -14.42 34.21
CA ILE A 194 -23.69 -14.98 34.79
C ILE A 194 -24.90 -14.17 34.32
N ALA A 195 -25.97 -14.86 33.95
CA ALA A 195 -27.29 -14.27 33.69
C ALA A 195 -28.33 -14.83 34.65
N LEU A 196 -29.24 -13.97 35.10
CA LEU A 196 -30.39 -14.36 35.92
C LEU A 196 -31.56 -14.81 35.04
N LYS A 197 -32.16 -15.95 35.38
CA LYS A 197 -33.37 -16.49 34.74
C LYS A 197 -34.45 -16.82 35.79
N ASN A 198 -35.65 -17.13 35.30
CA ASN A 198 -36.79 -17.58 36.10
C ASN A 198 -37.15 -16.65 37.27
N ARG A 199 -37.39 -15.36 36.95
CA ARG A 199 -37.69 -14.32 37.96
C ARG A 199 -36.56 -14.15 38.98
N GLU A 200 -35.32 -14.15 38.51
CA GLU A 200 -34.11 -13.92 39.31
C GLU A 200 -33.78 -15.02 40.34
N THR A 201 -34.28 -16.24 40.10
CA THR A 201 -33.97 -17.39 40.96
C THR A 201 -32.87 -18.29 40.40
N GLU A 202 -32.62 -18.28 39.09
CA GLU A 202 -31.60 -19.14 38.47
C GLU A 202 -30.41 -18.32 37.97
N TYR A 203 -29.21 -18.69 38.41
CA TYR A 203 -27.95 -18.13 37.95
C TYR A 203 -27.39 -19.04 36.87
N VAL A 204 -27.28 -18.53 35.65
CA VAL A 204 -26.96 -19.33 34.46
C VAL A 204 -25.65 -18.84 33.84
N SER A 205 -24.75 -19.77 33.50
CA SER A 205 -23.51 -19.43 32.81
C SER A 205 -23.76 -18.93 31.39
N LEU A 206 -23.08 -17.86 31.00
CA LEU A 206 -23.09 -17.33 29.63
C LEU A 206 -21.97 -17.92 28.75
N VAL A 207 -20.94 -18.49 29.36
CA VAL A 207 -19.73 -18.97 28.68
C VAL A 207 -19.37 -20.38 29.12
N TYR A 208 -18.43 -21.00 28.40
CA TYR A 208 -17.77 -22.20 28.87
C TYR A 208 -16.58 -21.82 29.75
N GLY A 209 -16.50 -22.34 30.96
CA GLY A 209 -15.49 -21.87 31.89
C GLY A 209 -15.55 -22.47 33.29
N ALA A 210 -14.69 -21.94 34.15
CA ALA A 210 -14.63 -22.34 35.56
C ALA A 210 -15.47 -21.39 36.41
N ALA A 211 -16.50 -21.91 37.04
CA ALA A 211 -17.34 -21.21 37.99
C ALA A 211 -16.60 -20.97 39.32
N ARG A 212 -16.77 -19.77 39.87
CA ARG A 212 -16.24 -19.37 41.17
C ARG A 212 -17.38 -18.77 41.98
N SER A 213 -17.50 -19.22 43.22
CA SER A 213 -18.45 -18.68 44.18
C SER A 213 -17.69 -18.03 45.34
N THR A 214 -18.17 -16.88 45.77
CA THR A 214 -17.75 -16.20 47.01
C THR A 214 -18.97 -15.95 47.87
N TRP A 215 -18.77 -15.47 49.09
CA TRP A 215 -19.85 -15.05 49.99
C TRP A 215 -20.70 -13.89 49.43
N GLN A 216 -20.23 -13.18 48.39
CA GLN A 216 -20.94 -12.05 47.78
C GLN A 216 -21.61 -12.39 46.44
N GLY A 217 -21.15 -13.41 45.72
CA GLY A 217 -21.61 -13.65 44.35
C GLY A 217 -20.99 -14.85 43.66
N VAL A 218 -21.52 -15.16 42.48
CA VAL A 218 -21.06 -16.24 41.59
C VAL A 218 -20.65 -15.66 40.24
N SER A 219 -19.53 -16.14 39.68
CA SER A 219 -18.99 -15.70 38.38
C SER A 219 -18.40 -16.89 37.64
N VAL A 220 -18.32 -16.82 36.32
CA VAL A 220 -17.64 -17.85 35.50
C VAL A 220 -16.47 -17.21 34.76
N THR A 221 -15.26 -17.74 34.98
CA THR A 221 -14.09 -17.34 34.19
C THR A 221 -14.12 -18.05 32.85
N ASP A 222 -14.20 -17.29 31.76
CA ASP A 222 -14.12 -17.82 30.40
C ASP A 222 -12.74 -18.42 30.12
N LEU A 223 -12.71 -19.67 29.65
CA LEU A 223 -11.47 -20.41 29.40
C LEU A 223 -11.22 -20.66 27.90
N VAL A 224 -12.05 -20.10 27.01
CA VAL A 224 -11.82 -20.18 25.56
C VAL A 224 -10.97 -19.00 25.13
N SER A 225 -9.72 -19.29 24.76
CA SER A 225 -8.75 -18.29 24.32
C SER A 225 -8.61 -18.31 22.80
N VAL A 226 -8.84 -17.15 22.16
CA VAL A 226 -8.54 -16.94 20.75
C VAL A 226 -7.23 -16.18 20.67
N SER A 227 -6.27 -16.67 19.90
CA SER A 227 -4.99 -15.98 19.74
C SER A 227 -5.20 -14.59 19.15
N LYS A 228 -4.35 -13.61 19.53
CA LYS A 228 -4.51 -12.21 19.10
C LYS A 228 -4.49 -12.03 17.58
N ASP A 229 -3.69 -12.85 16.90
CA ASP A 229 -3.56 -12.92 15.44
C ASP A 229 -4.65 -13.78 14.77
N LYS A 230 -5.55 -14.37 15.57
CA LYS A 230 -6.60 -15.30 15.13
C LYS A 230 -6.05 -16.52 14.37
N MET A 231 -4.81 -16.93 14.66
CA MET A 231 -4.20 -18.11 14.05
C MET A 231 -4.61 -19.42 14.74
N TYR A 232 -5.11 -19.37 15.98
CA TYR A 232 -5.57 -20.57 16.68
C TYR A 232 -6.53 -20.25 17.83
N VAL A 233 -7.19 -21.31 18.31
CA VAL A 233 -8.06 -21.27 19.48
C VAL A 233 -7.66 -22.40 20.42
N GLU A 234 -7.54 -22.06 21.71
CA GLU A 234 -7.29 -23.01 22.78
C GLU A 234 -8.44 -23.00 23.78
N MET A 235 -8.84 -24.17 24.24
CA MET A 235 -9.75 -24.31 25.37
C MET A 235 -9.44 -25.61 26.12
N PRO A 236 -9.58 -25.64 27.45
CA PRO A 236 -9.46 -26.89 28.16
C PRO A 236 -10.69 -27.77 27.89
N LEU A 237 -10.48 -29.06 27.65
CA LEU A 237 -11.54 -30.03 27.43
C LEU A 237 -11.79 -30.82 28.70
N PHE A 238 -12.99 -30.70 29.25
CA PHE A 238 -13.45 -31.46 30.41
C PHE A 238 -14.59 -32.40 29.97
N PRO A 239 -14.38 -33.72 29.93
CA PRO A 239 -15.40 -34.68 29.47
C PRO A 239 -16.69 -34.67 30.30
N VAL A 240 -16.60 -34.34 31.58
CA VAL A 240 -17.71 -34.27 32.53
C VAL A 240 -17.68 -32.91 33.23
N LEU A 241 -18.84 -32.28 33.38
CA LEU A 241 -19.05 -30.95 33.96
C LEU A 241 -19.55 -31.02 35.41
N SER A 242 -19.78 -29.87 36.04
CA SER A 242 -20.15 -29.78 37.46
C SER A 242 -21.49 -30.44 37.83
N ASP A 243 -22.42 -30.54 36.87
CA ASP A 243 -23.73 -31.17 37.04
C ASP A 243 -23.74 -32.66 36.62
N ASN A 244 -22.55 -33.25 36.42
CA ASN A 244 -22.33 -34.58 35.84
C ASN A 244 -22.77 -34.74 34.37
N SER A 245 -23.19 -33.67 33.69
CA SER A 245 -23.43 -33.73 32.24
C SER A 245 -22.11 -33.89 31.49
N ARG A 246 -22.17 -34.45 30.28
CA ARG A 246 -21.01 -34.58 29.40
C ARG A 246 -20.90 -33.37 28.48
N LEU A 247 -19.69 -32.87 28.29
CA LEU A 247 -19.41 -31.90 27.24
C LEU A 247 -19.43 -32.63 25.89
N THR A 248 -20.28 -32.19 24.97
CA THR A 248 -20.44 -32.83 23.66
C THR A 248 -19.72 -32.06 22.54
N LEU A 249 -19.50 -32.70 21.38
CA LEU A 249 -18.99 -32.01 20.19
C LEU A 249 -19.91 -30.86 19.75
N ASP A 250 -21.23 -31.01 19.91
CA ASP A 250 -22.20 -29.96 19.61
C ASP A 250 -22.09 -28.78 20.56
N ASP A 251 -21.85 -29.04 21.86
CA ASP A 251 -21.55 -27.99 22.84
C ASP A 251 -20.29 -27.22 22.42
N ILE A 252 -19.19 -27.91 22.09
CA ILE A 252 -17.94 -27.26 21.65
C ILE A 252 -18.17 -26.46 20.38
N THR A 253 -18.82 -27.04 19.37
CA THR A 253 -19.09 -26.36 18.11
C THR A 253 -19.93 -25.10 18.35
N SER A 254 -20.92 -25.16 19.26
CA SER A 254 -21.75 -24.01 19.64
C SER A 254 -20.96 -22.95 20.40
N ILE A 255 -20.08 -23.35 21.32
CA ILE A 255 -19.16 -22.47 22.05
C ILE A 255 -18.25 -21.73 21.06
N LEU A 256 -17.58 -22.47 20.17
CA LEU A 256 -16.67 -21.91 19.16
C LEU A 256 -17.41 -21.00 18.17
N LYS A 257 -18.61 -21.39 17.73
CA LYS A 257 -19.46 -20.55 16.88
C LYS A 257 -19.87 -19.26 17.59
N GLY A 258 -20.21 -19.33 18.87
CA GLY A 258 -20.48 -18.16 19.71
C GLY A 258 -19.29 -17.22 19.84
N LYS A 259 -18.07 -17.74 19.74
CA LYS A 259 -16.81 -16.99 19.67
C LYS A 259 -16.44 -16.51 18.25
N GLY A 260 -17.30 -16.77 17.25
CA GLY A 260 -17.07 -16.36 15.87
C GLY A 260 -16.07 -17.24 15.10
N ILE A 261 -15.73 -18.42 15.64
CA ILE A 261 -14.83 -19.38 15.00
C ILE A 261 -15.61 -20.17 13.93
N LYS A 262 -15.05 -20.22 12.72
CA LYS A 262 -15.73 -20.78 11.53
C LYS A 262 -14.81 -21.65 10.67
N HIS A 263 -13.53 -21.71 10.99
CA HIS A 263 -12.52 -22.38 10.17
C HIS A 263 -11.53 -23.12 11.07
N GLY A 264 -11.04 -24.26 10.57
CA GLY A 264 -9.93 -24.96 11.19
C GLY A 264 -10.24 -25.75 12.45
N ILE A 265 -11.52 -25.98 12.77
CA ILE A 265 -11.92 -26.78 13.94
C ILE A 265 -11.56 -28.25 13.70
N ASP A 266 -10.71 -28.82 14.54
CA ASP A 266 -10.27 -30.21 14.43
C ASP A 266 -11.20 -31.14 15.23
N LEU A 267 -12.35 -31.46 14.64
CA LEU A 267 -13.34 -32.35 15.26
C LEU A 267 -12.79 -33.74 15.57
N SER A 268 -11.88 -34.24 14.74
CA SER A 268 -11.26 -35.56 14.92
C SER A 268 -10.36 -35.58 16.17
N ALA A 269 -9.52 -34.55 16.34
CA ALA A 269 -8.66 -34.44 17.50
C ALA A 269 -9.48 -34.21 18.79
N ILE A 270 -10.54 -33.40 18.74
CA ILE A 270 -11.44 -33.18 19.88
C ILE A 270 -12.14 -34.49 20.28
N GLN A 271 -12.65 -35.24 19.31
CA GLN A 271 -13.29 -36.54 19.55
C GLN A 271 -12.32 -37.53 20.19
N ALA A 272 -11.09 -37.62 19.67
CA ALA A 272 -10.05 -38.46 20.24
C ALA A 272 -9.66 -38.04 21.68
N ALA A 273 -9.72 -36.74 22.00
CA ALA A 273 -9.51 -36.24 23.36
C ALA A 273 -10.63 -36.69 24.31
N PHE A 274 -11.88 -36.67 23.86
CA PHE A 274 -13.02 -37.15 24.66
C PHE A 274 -13.02 -38.66 24.88
N GLU A 275 -12.59 -39.46 23.89
CA GLU A 275 -12.49 -40.91 24.02
C GLU A 275 -11.49 -41.36 25.09
N LYS A 276 -10.46 -40.55 25.37
CA LYS A 276 -9.55 -40.77 26.49
C LYS A 276 -10.22 -40.58 27.84
N GLY A 277 -11.31 -39.80 27.92
CA GLY A 277 -12.09 -39.60 29.14
C GLY A 277 -11.40 -38.77 30.23
N GLU A 278 -10.24 -38.19 29.94
CA GLU A 278 -9.45 -37.38 30.88
C GLU A 278 -9.51 -35.89 30.52
N PRO A 279 -9.43 -34.97 31.50
CA PRO A 279 -9.30 -33.55 31.22
C PRO A 279 -8.02 -33.21 30.44
N VAL A 280 -8.12 -32.34 29.45
CA VAL A 280 -6.96 -31.83 28.70
C VAL A 280 -6.89 -30.31 28.81
N ASP A 281 -5.81 -29.80 29.38
CA ASP A 281 -5.55 -28.37 29.46
C ASP A 281 -5.07 -27.81 28.10
N ASN A 282 -5.39 -26.54 27.81
CA ASN A 282 -4.94 -25.79 26.62
C ASN A 282 -5.05 -26.56 25.29
N PHE A 283 -6.14 -27.30 25.08
CA PHE A 283 -6.32 -28.08 23.87
C PHE A 283 -6.55 -27.16 22.67
N ARG A 284 -5.80 -27.40 21.59
CA ARG A 284 -5.91 -26.61 20.35
C ARG A 284 -7.11 -27.11 19.54
N VAL A 285 -8.24 -26.44 19.73
CA VAL A 285 -9.53 -26.84 19.13
C VAL A 285 -9.72 -26.31 17.72
N ALA A 286 -9.01 -25.25 17.34
CA ALA A 286 -9.01 -24.76 15.96
C ALA A 286 -7.67 -24.12 15.56
N GLU A 287 -7.26 -24.31 14.30
CA GLU A 287 -6.07 -23.71 13.71
C GLU A 287 -6.35 -23.04 12.35
N ALA A 288 -5.75 -21.89 12.11
CA ALA A 288 -5.81 -21.21 10.83
C ALA A 288 -5.07 -21.98 9.73
N THR A 289 -5.45 -21.76 8.48
CA THR A 289 -4.63 -22.11 7.33
C THR A 289 -3.73 -20.93 7.01
N PRO A 290 -2.39 -21.01 7.20
CA PRO A 290 -1.51 -19.89 6.92
C PRO A 290 -1.45 -19.58 5.42
N ALA A 291 -1.28 -18.29 5.09
CA ALA A 291 -1.03 -17.86 3.72
C ALA A 291 0.37 -18.28 3.27
N LYS A 292 0.50 -18.70 2.01
CA LYS A 292 1.80 -18.96 1.37
C LYS A 292 2.06 -17.90 0.31
N ASN A 293 3.05 -17.07 0.56
CA ASN A 293 3.47 -16.04 -0.39
C ASN A 293 3.94 -16.67 -1.70
N GLY A 294 3.70 -15.96 -2.80
CA GLY A 294 4.26 -16.33 -4.08
C GLY A 294 5.78 -16.16 -4.08
N ILE A 295 6.44 -16.87 -5.00
CA ILE A 295 7.88 -16.73 -5.23
C ILE A 295 8.05 -15.98 -6.53
N ASP A 296 8.79 -14.86 -6.49
CA ASP A 296 9.05 -14.04 -7.67
C ASP A 296 9.75 -14.84 -8.76
N SER A 297 9.43 -14.50 -10.00
CA SER A 297 10.17 -15.03 -11.14
C SER A 297 11.61 -14.53 -11.12
N LYS A 298 12.54 -15.33 -11.66
CA LYS A 298 13.96 -14.99 -11.75
C LYS A 298 14.45 -15.16 -13.18
N VAL A 299 15.47 -14.41 -13.55
CA VAL A 299 16.19 -14.63 -14.81
C VAL A 299 17.60 -15.09 -14.49
N GLU A 300 18.02 -16.15 -15.16
CA GLU A 300 19.37 -16.69 -15.13
C GLU A 300 20.04 -16.34 -16.45
N PHE A 301 21.06 -15.47 -16.43
CA PHE A 301 21.86 -15.15 -17.62
C PHE A 301 23.01 -16.15 -17.77
N LEU A 302 23.19 -16.65 -18.99
CA LEU A 302 24.25 -17.60 -19.37
C LEU A 302 25.43 -16.91 -20.08
N PHE A 303 25.41 -15.57 -20.14
CA PHE A 303 26.50 -14.72 -20.61
C PHE A 303 26.88 -13.68 -19.55
N ARG A 304 28.06 -13.08 -19.72
CA ARG A 304 28.58 -12.01 -18.85
C ARG A 304 28.96 -10.80 -19.69
N VAL A 305 28.83 -9.61 -19.10
CA VAL A 305 29.26 -8.34 -19.70
C VAL A 305 30.25 -7.71 -18.76
N ASN A 306 31.47 -7.41 -19.22
CA ASN A 306 32.56 -6.94 -18.36
C ASN A 306 32.87 -7.91 -17.19
N GLY A 307 32.61 -9.20 -17.37
CA GLY A 307 32.74 -10.23 -16.32
C GLY A 307 31.62 -10.24 -15.26
N LEU A 308 30.64 -9.34 -15.34
CA LEU A 308 29.54 -9.21 -14.40
C LEU A 308 28.26 -9.89 -14.90
N ASP A 309 27.31 -10.09 -13.98
CA ASP A 309 25.92 -10.36 -14.36
C ASP A 309 25.37 -9.23 -15.24
N PRO A 310 24.67 -9.53 -16.35
CA PRO A 310 24.19 -8.49 -17.27
C PRO A 310 23.32 -7.44 -16.60
N LYS A 311 22.50 -7.79 -15.59
CA LYS A 311 21.73 -6.82 -14.82
C LYS A 311 22.60 -5.89 -13.99
N GLU A 312 23.64 -6.42 -13.36
CA GLU A 312 24.59 -5.63 -12.58
C GLU A 312 25.40 -4.69 -13.48
N ALA A 313 25.82 -5.18 -14.65
CA ALA A 313 26.55 -4.40 -15.64
C ALA A 313 25.73 -3.21 -16.15
N ASP A 314 24.44 -3.42 -16.45
CA ASP A 314 23.53 -2.35 -16.91
C ASP A 314 23.25 -1.30 -15.83
N GLN A 315 23.08 -1.73 -14.57
CA GLN A 315 22.93 -0.82 -13.43
C GLN A 315 24.16 0.08 -13.24
N LYS A 316 25.36 -0.51 -13.31
CA LYS A 316 26.62 0.24 -13.20
C LYS A 316 26.78 1.23 -14.37
N LYS A 317 26.50 0.79 -15.60
CA LYS A 317 26.53 1.64 -16.81
C LYS A 317 25.57 2.83 -16.68
N SER A 318 24.34 2.58 -16.22
CA SER A 318 23.34 3.62 -15.96
C SER A 318 23.75 4.59 -14.85
N GLY A 319 24.55 4.12 -13.88
CA GLY A 319 25.18 4.95 -12.84
C GLY A 319 26.43 5.72 -13.30
N GLY A 320 26.77 5.69 -14.61
CA GLY A 320 27.92 6.41 -15.16
C GLY A 320 29.26 5.68 -15.01
N PHE A 321 29.27 4.41 -14.59
CA PHE A 321 30.50 3.63 -14.53
C PHE A 321 30.99 3.29 -15.93
N ILE A 322 32.25 3.65 -16.23
CA ILE A 322 32.93 3.30 -17.47
C ILE A 322 34.05 2.31 -17.11
N PRO A 323 34.02 1.06 -17.64
CA PRO A 323 35.09 0.12 -17.40
C PRO A 323 36.39 0.60 -18.08
N GLU A 324 37.53 0.32 -17.47
CA GLU A 324 38.86 0.62 -18.04
C GLU A 324 39.08 -0.07 -19.40
N VAL A 325 38.58 -1.30 -19.52
CA VAL A 325 38.54 -2.06 -20.78
C VAL A 325 37.19 -2.76 -20.88
N GLU A 326 36.46 -2.48 -21.94
CA GLU A 326 35.20 -3.18 -22.22
C GLU A 326 35.49 -4.62 -22.70
N THR A 327 34.92 -5.59 -22.01
CA THR A 327 35.09 -7.01 -22.33
C THR A 327 33.73 -7.65 -22.62
N ARG A 328 33.69 -8.52 -23.63
CA ARG A 328 32.50 -9.25 -24.08
C ARG A 328 32.90 -10.64 -24.58
N ASP A 329 32.18 -11.67 -24.14
CA ASP A 329 32.32 -13.01 -24.71
C ASP A 329 31.48 -13.16 -25.98
N ILE A 330 31.92 -14.01 -26.91
CA ILE A 330 31.17 -14.27 -28.14
C ILE A 330 30.21 -15.45 -27.97
N VAL A 331 28.98 -15.27 -28.43
CA VAL A 331 27.94 -16.31 -28.49
C VAL A 331 27.69 -16.71 -29.94
N LEU A 332 27.30 -17.97 -30.15
CA LEU A 332 27.00 -18.52 -31.48
C LEU A 332 25.49 -18.58 -31.73
N GLY A 333 25.10 -18.60 -33.01
CA GLY A 333 23.70 -18.81 -33.40
C GLY A 333 23.11 -20.06 -32.76
N GLY A 334 21.92 -19.94 -32.16
CA GLY A 334 21.23 -21.01 -31.44
C GLY A 334 21.63 -21.20 -29.97
N GLU A 335 22.68 -20.52 -29.47
CA GLU A 335 23.05 -20.62 -28.05
C GLU A 335 22.03 -19.93 -27.13
N ILE A 336 21.88 -20.44 -25.91
CA ILE A 336 20.96 -19.89 -24.92
C ILE A 336 21.65 -18.74 -24.17
N LEU A 337 20.99 -17.59 -24.16
CA LEU A 337 21.43 -16.37 -23.49
C LEU A 337 20.90 -16.26 -22.06
N ALA A 338 19.63 -16.59 -21.87
CA ALA A 338 19.00 -16.49 -20.56
C ALA A 338 17.81 -17.46 -20.42
N ARG A 339 17.50 -17.81 -19.17
CA ARG A 339 16.32 -18.60 -18.79
C ARG A 339 15.52 -17.84 -17.75
N ILE A 340 14.20 -17.73 -17.94
CA ILE A 340 13.29 -17.25 -16.92
C ILE A 340 12.80 -18.45 -16.11
N ILE A 341 13.09 -18.43 -14.81
CA ILE A 341 12.47 -19.30 -13.82
C ILE A 341 11.11 -18.67 -13.47
N PRO A 342 9.98 -19.31 -13.80
CA PRO A 342 8.65 -18.74 -13.61
C PRO A 342 8.34 -18.52 -12.12
N SER A 343 7.43 -17.59 -11.85
CA SER A 343 6.95 -17.34 -10.49
C SER A 343 6.11 -18.51 -9.98
N VAL A 344 6.15 -18.72 -8.66
CA VAL A 344 5.24 -19.63 -7.97
C VAL A 344 4.06 -18.83 -7.45
N LYS A 345 2.85 -19.26 -7.81
CA LYS A 345 1.62 -18.58 -7.39
C LYS A 345 1.46 -18.63 -5.88
N GLN A 346 0.89 -17.55 -5.34
CA GLN A 346 0.55 -17.43 -3.93
C GLN A 346 -0.73 -18.22 -3.60
N GLU A 347 -0.80 -18.74 -2.37
CA GLU A 347 -2.00 -19.38 -1.81
C GLU A 347 -2.49 -18.56 -0.62
N ASP A 348 -3.67 -17.96 -0.75
CA ASP A 348 -4.30 -17.24 0.35
C ASP A 348 -4.59 -18.19 1.52
N GLY A 349 -4.34 -17.70 2.73
CA GLY A 349 -4.69 -18.39 3.97
C GLY A 349 -6.09 -18.01 4.46
N LYS A 350 -6.48 -18.59 5.58
CA LYS A 350 -7.75 -18.30 6.25
C LYS A 350 -7.57 -18.43 7.76
N ASN A 351 -7.89 -17.37 8.50
CA ASN A 351 -7.80 -17.37 9.96
C ASN A 351 -8.94 -18.19 10.59
N VAL A 352 -8.91 -18.42 11.90
CA VAL A 352 -9.93 -19.25 12.59
C VAL A 352 -11.35 -18.67 12.52
N THR A 353 -11.49 -17.35 12.34
CA THR A 353 -12.79 -16.68 12.15
C THR A 353 -13.32 -16.76 10.73
N GLY A 354 -12.50 -17.25 9.81
CA GLY A 354 -12.79 -17.44 8.40
C GLY A 354 -12.47 -16.24 7.50
N GLU A 355 -11.81 -15.22 8.02
CA GLU A 355 -11.30 -14.10 7.23
C GLU A 355 -10.09 -14.56 6.41
N VAL A 356 -10.01 -14.10 5.16
CA VAL A 356 -8.93 -14.46 4.24
C VAL A 356 -7.65 -13.74 4.65
N ILE A 357 -6.57 -14.50 4.84
CA ILE A 357 -5.22 -13.98 5.04
C ILE A 357 -4.61 -13.86 3.64
N LYS A 358 -4.50 -12.64 3.12
CA LYS A 358 -3.99 -12.42 1.75
C LYS A 358 -2.51 -12.73 1.67
N ALA A 359 -2.15 -13.62 0.76
CA ALA A 359 -0.77 -13.92 0.46
C ALA A 359 -0.18 -12.83 -0.45
N VAL A 360 1.12 -12.59 -0.31
CA VAL A 360 1.84 -11.66 -1.18
C VAL A 360 1.89 -12.25 -2.59
N LYS A 361 1.46 -11.47 -3.58
CA LYS A 361 1.54 -11.86 -5.00
C LYS A 361 3.00 -11.81 -5.46
N PRO A 362 3.46 -12.78 -6.27
CA PRO A 362 4.82 -12.75 -6.79
C PRO A 362 4.97 -11.67 -7.87
N GLU A 363 6.17 -11.12 -7.98
CA GLU A 363 6.55 -10.25 -9.08
C GLU A 363 6.93 -11.05 -10.33
N GLU A 364 6.40 -10.61 -11.47
CA GLU A 364 6.71 -11.17 -12.79
C GLU A 364 7.74 -10.29 -13.51
N LEU A 365 8.90 -10.87 -13.79
CA LEU A 365 9.96 -10.27 -14.59
C LEU A 365 9.51 -10.24 -16.05
N LYS A 366 9.65 -9.07 -16.65
CA LYS A 366 9.45 -8.86 -18.08
C LYS A 366 10.81 -8.64 -18.70
N ILE A 367 11.25 -9.59 -19.52
CA ILE A 367 12.46 -9.46 -20.34
C ILE A 367 12.02 -9.47 -21.80
N ARG A 368 12.53 -8.54 -22.60
CA ARG A 368 12.21 -8.36 -24.01
C ARG A 368 13.34 -8.88 -24.88
N THR A 369 12.99 -9.29 -26.09
CA THR A 369 13.95 -9.61 -27.15
C THR A 369 14.27 -8.36 -27.96
N GLY A 370 15.56 -8.08 -28.09
CA GLY A 370 16.10 -7.10 -29.02
C GLY A 370 16.63 -7.76 -30.29
N ALA A 371 17.51 -7.06 -31.01
CA ALA A 371 18.09 -7.55 -32.26
C ALA A 371 18.80 -8.90 -32.08
N ASN A 372 18.62 -9.80 -33.05
CA ASN A 372 19.27 -11.11 -33.14
C ASN A 372 19.02 -12.04 -31.93
N VAL A 373 17.88 -11.90 -31.24
CA VAL A 373 17.47 -12.78 -30.15
C VAL A 373 16.06 -13.29 -30.43
N GLU A 374 15.88 -14.60 -30.25
CA GLU A 374 14.59 -15.27 -30.36
C GLU A 374 14.21 -15.88 -29.01
N THR A 375 12.92 -16.14 -28.80
CA THR A 375 12.46 -16.89 -27.62
C THR A 375 11.99 -18.29 -27.98
N ARG A 376 12.19 -19.22 -27.05
CA ARG A 376 11.69 -20.59 -27.05
C ARG A 376 10.91 -20.86 -25.76
N GLU A 377 10.23 -22.00 -25.70
CA GLU A 377 9.48 -22.44 -24.51
C GLU A 377 8.53 -21.35 -23.98
N ASN A 378 7.60 -20.88 -24.82
CA ASN A 378 6.62 -19.84 -24.46
C ASN A 378 7.21 -18.52 -23.91
N GLY A 379 8.45 -18.18 -24.31
CA GLY A 379 9.10 -16.94 -23.85
C GLY A 379 10.04 -17.13 -22.66
N PHE A 380 10.18 -18.34 -22.11
CA PHE A 380 11.04 -18.58 -20.95
C PHE A 380 12.52 -18.74 -21.30
N VAL A 381 12.86 -19.03 -22.55
CA VAL A 381 14.25 -19.25 -22.96
C VAL A 381 14.62 -18.28 -24.07
N PHE A 382 15.65 -17.48 -23.84
CA PHE A 382 16.18 -16.51 -24.81
C PHE A 382 17.38 -17.15 -25.51
N VAL A 383 17.34 -17.17 -26.84
CA VAL A 383 18.38 -17.79 -27.67
C VAL A 383 18.89 -16.81 -28.71
N VAL A 384 20.16 -16.95 -29.08
CA VAL A 384 20.74 -16.22 -30.21
C VAL A 384 20.01 -16.66 -31.47
N SER A 385 19.54 -15.69 -32.27
CA SER A 385 18.88 -15.99 -33.55
C SER A 385 19.78 -16.83 -34.45
N GLU A 386 19.21 -17.85 -35.06
CA GLU A 386 19.93 -18.69 -36.01
C GLU A 386 20.31 -17.95 -37.29
N GLY A 387 19.78 -16.73 -37.51
CA GLY A 387 20.10 -15.85 -38.64
C GLY A 387 21.56 -15.34 -38.63
N ILE A 388 22.16 -15.19 -37.46
CA ILE A 388 23.56 -14.76 -37.31
C ILE A 388 24.45 -15.94 -36.93
N LYS A 389 25.71 -15.93 -37.39
CA LYS A 389 26.68 -16.96 -37.03
C LYS A 389 27.17 -16.79 -35.60
N ALA A 390 27.49 -15.55 -35.22
CA ALA A 390 27.97 -15.21 -33.90
C ALA A 390 27.75 -13.72 -33.60
N GLY A 391 27.80 -13.35 -32.32
CA GLY A 391 27.87 -11.95 -31.93
C GLY A 391 28.06 -11.72 -30.44
N TYR A 392 27.89 -10.47 -30.04
CA TYR A 392 28.14 -10.04 -28.66
C TYR A 392 26.82 -9.81 -27.93
N PRO A 393 26.49 -10.62 -26.91
CA PRO A 393 25.25 -10.44 -26.17
C PRO A 393 25.32 -9.17 -25.31
N GLU A 394 24.20 -8.48 -25.20
CA GLU A 394 24.02 -7.29 -24.38
C GLU A 394 22.67 -7.37 -23.67
N TYR A 395 22.63 -6.79 -22.49
CA TYR A 395 21.40 -6.54 -21.75
C TYR A 395 21.34 -5.05 -21.42
N SER A 396 20.23 -4.40 -21.76
CA SER A 396 20.00 -3.02 -21.34
C SER A 396 18.54 -2.76 -20.98
N GLY A 397 18.32 -2.19 -19.80
CA GLY A 397 17.00 -1.98 -19.22
C GLY A 397 16.31 -3.31 -18.93
N ASP A 398 15.46 -3.75 -19.86
CA ASP A 398 14.73 -5.01 -19.83
C ASP A 398 14.96 -5.88 -21.09
N THR A 399 15.85 -5.47 -21.99
CA THR A 399 16.00 -6.07 -23.32
C THR A 399 17.31 -6.84 -23.46
N ILE A 400 17.25 -8.08 -23.95
CA ILE A 400 18.43 -8.86 -24.37
C ILE A 400 18.59 -8.76 -25.87
N SER A 401 19.76 -8.34 -26.35
CA SER A 401 20.11 -8.27 -27.76
C SER A 401 21.46 -8.93 -28.03
N VAL A 402 21.74 -9.26 -29.29
CA VAL A 402 23.08 -9.69 -29.73
C VAL A 402 23.55 -8.75 -30.82
N ILE A 403 24.64 -8.04 -30.57
CA ILE A 403 25.26 -7.11 -31.53
C ILE A 403 26.01 -7.91 -32.58
N ASN A 404 25.77 -7.60 -33.85
CA ASN A 404 26.52 -8.19 -34.96
C ASN A 404 27.97 -7.65 -34.94
N PRO A 405 28.99 -8.51 -34.89
CA PRO A 405 30.39 -8.09 -34.88
C PRO A 405 30.82 -7.48 -36.22
N LEU A 406 30.14 -7.81 -37.32
CA LEU A 406 30.42 -7.29 -38.65
C LEU A 406 29.60 -6.02 -38.92
N GLU A 407 30.30 -4.96 -39.32
CA GLU A 407 29.73 -3.70 -39.77
C GLU A 407 30.10 -3.49 -41.24
N ILE A 408 29.10 -3.23 -42.07
CA ILE A 408 29.26 -2.94 -43.51
C ILE A 408 28.95 -1.45 -43.70
N SER A 409 29.82 -0.73 -44.40
CA SER A 409 29.61 0.69 -44.67
C SER A 409 28.42 0.92 -45.60
N GLU A 410 27.76 2.08 -45.49
CA GLU A 410 26.51 2.38 -46.22
C GLU A 410 26.71 2.30 -47.75
N GLU A 411 27.86 2.77 -48.22
CA GLU A 411 28.29 2.73 -49.61
C GLU A 411 28.81 1.36 -50.07
N ARG A 412 28.79 0.35 -49.19
CA ARG A 412 29.23 -1.03 -49.45
C ARG A 412 30.69 -1.16 -49.90
N LEU A 413 31.52 -0.15 -49.64
CA LEU A 413 32.93 -0.15 -50.01
C LEU A 413 33.83 -0.77 -48.94
N SER A 414 33.34 -1.01 -47.72
CA SER A 414 34.14 -1.66 -46.70
C SER A 414 33.30 -2.49 -45.75
N ALA A 415 33.90 -3.57 -45.24
CA ALA A 415 33.39 -4.30 -44.09
C ALA A 415 34.46 -4.38 -43.01
N SER A 416 34.06 -4.16 -41.77
CA SER A 416 34.94 -4.19 -40.62
C SER A 416 34.34 -5.03 -39.50
N VAL A 417 35.20 -5.72 -38.75
CA VAL A 417 34.80 -6.48 -37.58
C VAL A 417 35.21 -5.73 -36.32
N MET A 418 34.28 -5.58 -35.39
CA MET A 418 34.54 -5.08 -34.04
C MET A 418 35.00 -6.23 -33.14
N LEU A 419 36.15 -6.05 -32.48
CA LEU A 419 36.75 -7.02 -31.58
C LEU A 419 36.71 -6.48 -30.15
N TYR A 420 36.29 -7.35 -29.23
CA TYR A 420 36.37 -7.11 -27.79
C TYR A 420 37.30 -8.13 -27.14
N THR A 421 37.90 -7.73 -26.02
CA THR A 421 38.56 -8.68 -25.12
C THR A 421 37.52 -9.63 -24.53
N SER A 422 37.79 -10.94 -24.45
CA SER A 422 36.87 -11.91 -23.82
C SER A 422 36.74 -11.65 -22.32
N SER A 423 35.51 -11.65 -21.80
CA SER A 423 35.23 -11.38 -20.37
C SER A 423 35.61 -12.53 -19.45
N SER A 424 35.38 -13.76 -19.88
CA SER A 424 35.51 -14.94 -19.03
C SER A 424 36.46 -16.01 -19.58
N ASN A 425 37.17 -15.71 -20.67
CA ASN A 425 37.93 -16.67 -21.48
C ASN A 425 37.09 -17.85 -22.00
N LYS A 426 35.76 -17.76 -21.94
CA LYS A 426 34.85 -18.83 -22.39
C LYS A 426 34.90 -18.97 -23.91
N ARG A 427 34.85 -17.85 -24.64
CA ARG A 427 35.02 -17.82 -26.09
C ARG A 427 35.43 -16.42 -26.56
N ALA A 428 36.53 -16.34 -27.30
CA ALA A 428 36.98 -15.14 -27.99
C ALA A 428 36.69 -15.21 -29.50
N MET A 429 36.75 -14.08 -30.19
CA MET A 429 36.67 -14.06 -31.66
C MET A 429 37.90 -14.75 -32.27
N THR A 430 37.71 -15.58 -33.29
CA THR A 430 38.80 -16.24 -34.03
C THR A 430 38.74 -15.89 -35.51
N SER A 431 39.85 -16.09 -36.22
CA SER A 431 39.95 -15.94 -37.68
C SER A 431 38.93 -16.80 -38.42
N GLU A 432 38.72 -18.04 -37.96
CA GLU A 432 37.77 -18.99 -38.57
C GLU A 432 36.35 -18.48 -38.40
N LEU A 433 36.00 -17.97 -37.21
CA LEU A 433 34.66 -17.44 -36.98
C LEU A 433 34.38 -16.18 -37.80
N VAL A 434 35.39 -15.31 -37.97
CA VAL A 434 35.28 -14.14 -38.86
C VAL A 434 35.10 -14.58 -40.32
N ARG A 435 35.81 -15.62 -40.78
CA ARG A 435 35.60 -16.19 -42.12
C ARG A 435 34.17 -16.68 -42.30
N ASP A 436 33.63 -17.42 -41.33
CA ASP A 436 32.23 -17.87 -41.36
C ASP A 436 31.23 -16.70 -41.37
N ILE A 437 31.52 -15.61 -40.64
CA ILE A 437 30.69 -14.40 -40.62
C ILE A 437 30.71 -13.69 -41.99
N ILE A 438 31.89 -13.56 -42.60
CA ILE A 438 32.08 -12.94 -43.93
C ILE A 438 31.35 -13.75 -45.01
N GLU A 439 31.51 -15.07 -45.00
CA GLU A 439 30.84 -15.98 -45.94
C GLU A 439 29.32 -15.87 -45.82
N ARG A 440 28.80 -15.89 -44.59
CA ARG A 440 27.36 -15.77 -44.33
C ARG A 440 26.78 -14.40 -44.69
N ALA A 441 27.61 -13.35 -44.65
CA ALA A 441 27.24 -12.01 -45.12
C ALA A 441 27.33 -11.88 -46.65
N ASP A 442 27.71 -12.93 -47.37
CA ASP A 442 27.87 -12.95 -48.84
C ASP A 442 28.91 -11.95 -49.37
N ILE A 443 29.89 -11.56 -48.53
CA ILE A 443 31.02 -10.72 -48.96
C ILE A 443 31.94 -11.58 -49.84
N LYS A 444 32.19 -11.12 -51.06
CA LYS A 444 32.88 -11.90 -52.11
C LYS A 444 34.13 -11.24 -52.66
N PHE A 445 34.29 -9.94 -52.43
CA PHE A 445 35.35 -9.14 -53.05
C PHE A 445 36.15 -8.37 -52.01
N GLY A 446 37.45 -8.21 -52.27
CA GLY A 446 38.33 -7.38 -51.45
C GLY A 446 38.63 -7.90 -50.04
N ILE A 447 38.37 -9.17 -49.76
CA ILE A 447 38.58 -9.79 -48.45
C ILE A 447 40.07 -9.79 -48.12
N THR A 448 40.45 -9.23 -46.98
CA THR A 448 41.83 -9.16 -46.48
C THR A 448 41.84 -9.43 -44.98
N LEU A 449 42.55 -10.47 -44.53
CA LEU A 449 42.53 -10.91 -43.13
C LEU A 449 43.89 -10.79 -42.42
N ASP A 450 44.93 -10.36 -43.12
CA ASP A 450 46.30 -10.30 -42.57
C ASP A 450 46.40 -9.43 -41.32
N GLU A 451 45.73 -8.27 -41.30
CA GLU A 451 45.70 -7.39 -40.12
C GLU A 451 44.98 -8.06 -38.95
N LEU A 452 43.87 -8.76 -39.22
CA LEU A 452 43.10 -9.49 -38.21
C LEU A 452 43.93 -10.62 -37.61
N GLU A 453 44.53 -11.46 -38.45
CA GLU A 453 45.32 -12.61 -38.03
C GLU A 453 46.58 -12.17 -37.26
N GLY A 454 47.25 -11.12 -37.74
CA GLY A 454 48.36 -10.49 -37.05
C GLY A 454 47.96 -9.97 -35.67
N PHE A 455 46.82 -9.28 -35.59
CA PHE A 455 46.29 -8.77 -34.32
C PHE A 455 45.92 -9.90 -33.35
N LEU A 456 45.11 -10.88 -33.78
CA LEU A 456 44.68 -12.01 -32.94
C LEU A 456 45.86 -12.87 -32.46
N SER A 457 46.93 -12.97 -33.26
CA SER A 457 48.14 -13.73 -32.91
C SER A 457 49.05 -13.02 -31.90
N SER A 458 48.96 -11.69 -31.81
CA SER A 458 49.81 -10.82 -30.98
C SER A 458 49.01 -10.12 -29.86
N ASP A 459 48.60 -8.89 -30.07
CA ASP A 459 47.92 -8.03 -29.10
C ASP A 459 46.55 -8.58 -28.65
N GLY A 460 45.89 -9.35 -29.51
CA GLY A 460 44.61 -10.00 -29.23
C GLY A 460 44.65 -11.07 -28.12
N LYS A 461 45.85 -11.49 -27.69
CA LYS A 461 46.05 -12.39 -26.53
C LYS A 461 46.10 -11.65 -25.19
N LYS A 462 46.21 -10.32 -25.21
CA LYS A 462 46.23 -9.46 -24.00
C LYS A 462 44.87 -8.78 -23.84
N LYS A 463 44.69 -8.02 -22.75
CA LYS A 463 43.54 -7.09 -22.65
C LYS A 463 43.78 -5.90 -23.58
N PHE A 464 42.81 -5.60 -24.44
CA PHE A 464 42.83 -4.48 -25.37
C PHE A 464 41.45 -3.77 -25.41
N PRO A 465 41.42 -2.45 -25.62
CA PRO A 465 40.17 -1.71 -25.81
C PRO A 465 39.48 -2.15 -27.11
N PRO A 466 38.16 -1.97 -27.27
CA PRO A 466 37.44 -2.34 -28.49
C PRO A 466 38.16 -1.90 -29.75
N LYS A 467 38.42 -2.84 -30.67
CA LYS A 467 39.21 -2.59 -31.88
C LYS A 467 38.42 -2.96 -33.13
N LYS A 468 38.28 -1.99 -34.03
CA LYS A 468 37.68 -2.19 -35.36
C LYS A 468 38.78 -2.53 -36.37
N ILE A 469 38.65 -3.65 -37.07
CA ILE A 469 39.60 -4.07 -38.12
C ILE A 469 38.84 -4.24 -39.43
N THR A 470 39.34 -3.64 -40.51
CA THR A 470 38.74 -3.81 -41.84
C THR A 470 39.09 -5.18 -42.41
N VAL A 471 38.08 -5.95 -42.80
CA VAL A 471 38.23 -7.31 -43.32
C VAL A 471 37.86 -7.45 -44.80
N ALA A 472 37.22 -6.43 -45.39
CA ALA A 472 37.02 -6.34 -46.84
C ALA A 472 37.04 -4.88 -47.32
N LYS A 473 37.61 -4.64 -48.50
CA LYS A 473 37.64 -3.32 -49.16
C LYS A 473 37.28 -3.43 -50.65
N GLY A 474 36.25 -2.70 -51.06
CA GLY A 474 35.90 -2.46 -52.45
C GLY A 474 36.84 -1.45 -53.12
N ILE A 475 36.59 -1.21 -54.40
CA ILE A 475 37.25 -0.21 -55.23
C ILE A 475 36.23 0.91 -55.47
N ALA A 476 36.52 2.13 -55.00
CA ALA A 476 35.66 3.28 -55.26
C ALA A 476 35.67 3.64 -56.76
N PRO A 477 34.52 4.07 -57.33
CA PRO A 477 34.49 4.60 -58.70
C PRO A 477 35.29 5.90 -58.78
N VAL A 478 35.97 6.11 -59.90
CA VAL A 478 36.66 7.37 -60.20
C VAL A 478 35.88 8.09 -61.30
N HIS A 479 35.26 9.21 -60.98
CA HIS A 479 34.52 10.00 -61.96
C HIS A 479 35.45 10.62 -63.00
N GLY A 480 34.94 10.73 -64.23
CA GLY A 480 35.63 11.43 -65.31
C GLY A 480 35.66 12.94 -65.06
N GLU A 481 36.68 13.60 -65.60
CA GLU A 481 36.86 15.04 -65.55
C GLU A 481 36.04 15.71 -66.67
N ASP A 482 35.37 16.82 -66.35
CA ASP A 482 34.58 17.62 -67.29
C ASP A 482 35.48 18.21 -68.39
N ALA A 483 34.94 18.37 -69.60
CA ALA A 483 35.64 19.05 -70.68
C ALA A 483 35.79 20.55 -70.38
N VAL A 484 36.98 21.11 -70.65
CA VAL A 484 37.30 22.53 -70.36
C VAL A 484 37.69 23.28 -71.63
N ILE A 485 37.18 24.50 -71.82
CA ILE A 485 37.59 25.38 -72.93
C ILE A 485 38.63 26.38 -72.43
N ASN A 486 39.85 26.22 -72.91
CA ASN A 486 40.97 27.14 -72.72
C ASN A 486 40.98 28.19 -73.82
N ILE A 487 40.62 29.42 -73.48
CA ILE A 487 40.60 30.54 -74.43
C ILE A 487 42.00 31.14 -74.51
N LYS A 488 42.50 31.32 -75.74
CA LYS A 488 43.89 31.72 -76.00
C LYS A 488 44.05 33.22 -76.28
N PHE A 489 42.95 33.97 -76.32
CA PHE A 489 42.94 35.42 -76.28
C PHE A 489 42.43 35.93 -74.93
N ARG A 490 42.79 37.16 -74.55
CA ARG A 490 42.34 37.72 -73.27
C ARG A 490 40.89 38.20 -73.39
N LYS A 491 40.11 38.02 -72.32
CA LYS A 491 38.75 38.56 -72.20
C LYS A 491 38.82 39.91 -71.46
N GLY A 492 38.31 40.98 -72.07
CA GLY A 492 38.15 42.29 -71.43
C GLY A 492 39.13 43.35 -71.93
N LYS A 493 39.09 44.54 -71.29
CA LYS A 493 39.96 45.69 -71.61
C LYS A 493 41.37 45.47 -71.08
N GLU A 494 42.37 45.93 -71.82
CA GLU A 494 43.73 45.97 -71.32
C GLU A 494 43.85 46.96 -70.15
N ALA A 495 44.63 46.61 -69.12
CA ALA A 495 45.05 47.58 -68.12
C ALA A 495 46.12 48.45 -68.80
N GLY A 496 45.77 49.70 -69.12
CA GLY A 496 46.55 50.59 -69.97
C GLY A 496 48.03 50.66 -69.64
N ASN A 497 48.84 51.06 -70.61
CA ASN A 497 50.29 51.00 -70.51
C ASN A 497 50.86 52.01 -69.51
N LEU A 498 51.95 51.65 -68.83
CA LEU A 498 52.68 52.60 -67.98
C LEU A 498 53.54 53.51 -68.88
N ASP A 499 53.32 54.81 -68.84
CA ASP A 499 54.15 55.78 -69.56
C ASP A 499 55.59 55.73 -69.02
N SER A 500 56.52 55.34 -69.89
CA SER A 500 57.94 55.13 -69.57
C SER A 500 58.69 56.42 -69.19
N ASN A 501 58.13 57.60 -69.50
CA ASN A 501 58.73 58.89 -69.16
C ASN A 501 58.15 59.52 -67.89
N THR A 502 56.89 59.23 -67.53
CA THR A 502 56.19 59.88 -66.40
C THR A 502 55.81 58.94 -65.27
N GLY A 503 55.88 57.62 -65.48
CA GLY A 503 55.50 56.60 -64.50
C GLY A 503 54.00 56.56 -64.18
N ARG A 504 53.17 57.30 -64.93
CA ARG A 504 51.71 57.30 -64.80
C ARG A 504 51.10 56.27 -65.74
N MET A 505 50.01 55.64 -65.32
CA MET A 505 49.23 54.74 -66.16
C MET A 505 48.53 55.56 -67.26
N ASP A 506 48.83 55.25 -68.52
CA ASP A 506 48.16 55.83 -69.68
C ASP A 506 46.89 55.03 -69.98
N PHE A 507 45.78 55.52 -69.45
CA PHE A 507 44.45 54.95 -69.64
C PHE A 507 43.98 55.03 -71.10
N ARG A 508 44.73 55.71 -71.99
CA ARG A 508 44.45 55.70 -73.44
C ARG A 508 44.75 54.36 -74.08
N GLU A 509 45.66 53.55 -73.56
CA GLU A 509 46.01 52.24 -74.16
C GLU A 509 45.13 51.08 -73.65
N GLN A 510 43.88 51.35 -73.26
CA GLN A 510 42.94 50.35 -72.72
C GLN A 510 42.05 49.72 -73.81
N SER A 511 42.66 49.33 -74.94
CA SER A 511 41.91 48.77 -76.06
C SER A 511 41.14 47.51 -75.64
N SER A 512 39.88 47.42 -76.08
CA SER A 512 39.07 46.19 -75.98
C SER A 512 39.19 45.29 -77.21
N ILE A 513 39.85 45.78 -78.26
CA ILE A 513 39.96 45.10 -79.57
C ILE A 513 41.13 44.12 -79.52
N HIS A 514 40.83 42.83 -79.69
CA HIS A 514 41.83 41.78 -79.84
C HIS A 514 41.93 41.38 -81.31
N ASN A 515 42.98 41.85 -81.99
CA ASN A 515 43.26 41.47 -83.36
C ASN A 515 43.93 40.09 -83.40
N VAL A 516 43.54 39.29 -84.38
CA VAL A 516 44.10 37.97 -84.64
C VAL A 516 44.43 37.83 -86.11
N LYS A 517 45.44 37.02 -86.42
CA LYS A 517 45.83 36.67 -87.78
C LYS A 517 45.09 35.42 -88.26
N LYS A 518 44.96 35.29 -89.57
CA LYS A 518 44.51 34.05 -90.19
C LYS A 518 45.34 32.88 -89.65
N ASP A 519 44.65 31.78 -89.35
CA ASP A 519 45.18 30.54 -88.79
C ASP A 519 45.66 30.63 -87.33
N GLU A 520 45.44 31.77 -86.64
CA GLU A 520 45.78 31.93 -85.21
C GLU A 520 44.80 31.15 -84.30
N LEU A 521 45.33 30.52 -83.24
CA LEU A 521 44.55 29.73 -82.28
C LEU A 521 43.75 30.64 -81.33
N LEU A 522 42.43 30.49 -81.34
CA LEU A 522 41.51 31.29 -80.53
C LEU A 522 41.08 30.59 -79.24
N ALA A 523 40.79 29.30 -79.32
CA ALA A 523 40.41 28.48 -78.17
C ALA A 523 40.75 27.01 -78.40
N GLU A 524 40.98 26.30 -77.30
CA GLU A 524 41.30 24.88 -77.26
C GLU A 524 40.38 24.20 -76.23
N LYS A 525 39.74 23.10 -76.62
CA LYS A 525 38.92 22.25 -75.75
C LYS A 525 39.77 21.08 -75.26
N VAL A 526 39.94 20.97 -73.95
CA VAL A 526 40.39 19.75 -73.27
C VAL A 526 39.18 18.80 -73.22
N PRO A 527 39.24 17.62 -73.84
CA PRO A 527 38.11 16.69 -73.87
C PRO A 527 37.81 16.12 -72.48
N LEU A 528 36.56 15.73 -72.25
CA LEU A 528 36.16 15.02 -71.04
C LEU A 528 36.86 13.65 -70.95
N THR A 529 37.07 13.15 -69.74
CA THR A 529 37.58 11.79 -69.54
C THR A 529 36.45 10.82 -69.16
N ALA A 530 36.63 9.55 -69.50
CA ALA A 530 35.73 8.50 -69.04
C ALA A 530 35.95 8.28 -67.54
N GLY A 531 34.87 8.01 -66.80
CA GLY A 531 34.99 7.48 -65.45
C GLY A 531 35.52 6.04 -65.46
N THR A 532 36.17 5.63 -64.37
CA THR A 532 36.54 4.24 -64.14
C THR A 532 35.60 3.65 -63.10
N ASP A 533 34.81 2.65 -63.50
CA ASP A 533 33.88 1.96 -62.63
C ASP A 533 34.61 1.35 -61.41
N GLY A 534 33.95 1.47 -60.26
CA GLY A 534 34.34 0.81 -59.02
C GLY A 534 33.72 -0.57 -58.88
N LYS A 535 34.01 -1.23 -57.76
CA LYS A 535 33.44 -2.52 -57.40
C LYS A 535 33.25 -2.60 -55.89
N ASP A 536 32.04 -2.91 -55.44
CA ASP A 536 31.75 -3.02 -54.00
C ASP A 536 32.28 -4.34 -53.40
N ILE A 537 32.13 -4.52 -52.08
CA ILE A 537 32.60 -5.73 -51.38
C ILE A 537 31.81 -7.01 -51.70
N PHE A 538 30.61 -6.89 -52.27
CA PHE A 538 29.79 -8.02 -52.74
C PHE A 538 30.15 -8.43 -54.18
N GLY A 539 30.92 -7.57 -54.86
CA GLY A 539 31.38 -7.74 -56.22
C GLY A 539 30.48 -7.10 -57.27
N GLU A 540 29.51 -6.27 -56.85
CA GLU A 540 28.66 -5.47 -57.73
C GLU A 540 29.46 -4.28 -58.29
N ILE A 541 29.18 -3.91 -59.55
CA ILE A 541 29.84 -2.79 -60.21
C ILE A 541 29.23 -1.48 -59.71
N ILE A 542 30.09 -0.53 -59.30
CA ILE A 542 29.68 0.83 -58.98
C ILE A 542 30.03 1.72 -60.16
N HIS A 543 29.03 2.14 -60.93
CA HIS A 543 29.28 2.91 -62.14
C HIS A 543 29.83 4.30 -61.86
N ALA A 544 30.91 4.65 -62.56
CA ALA A 544 31.46 5.99 -62.54
C ALA A 544 30.75 6.88 -63.56
N ALA A 545 30.33 8.07 -63.12
CA ALA A 545 29.89 9.10 -64.05
C ALA A 545 31.05 9.53 -64.98
N PRO A 546 30.83 9.63 -66.30
CA PRO A 546 31.76 10.30 -67.20
C PRO A 546 31.75 11.80 -66.95
N GLY A 547 32.85 12.48 -67.33
CA GLY A 547 32.90 13.93 -67.30
C GLY A 547 31.83 14.56 -68.21
N LYS A 548 31.38 15.76 -67.85
CA LYS A 548 30.41 16.52 -68.66
C LYS A 548 31.10 17.13 -69.86
N ASP A 549 30.48 16.99 -71.03
CA ASP A 549 30.99 17.59 -72.25
C ASP A 549 30.64 19.08 -72.34
N CYS A 550 31.48 19.84 -73.05
CA CYS A 550 31.23 21.22 -73.42
C CYS A 550 31.47 21.42 -74.93
N LYS A 551 30.68 22.30 -75.56
CA LYS A 551 30.77 22.55 -77.01
C LYS A 551 31.58 23.81 -77.29
N LEU A 552 32.51 23.72 -78.23
CA LEU A 552 33.14 24.89 -78.84
C LEU A 552 32.12 25.60 -79.72
N ASN A 553 31.58 26.71 -79.23
CA ASN A 553 30.67 27.54 -80.00
C ASN A 553 31.49 28.52 -80.85
N PHE A 554 31.33 28.46 -82.17
CA PHE A 554 32.00 29.34 -83.12
C PHE A 554 31.00 29.97 -84.08
N GLY A 555 31.35 31.15 -84.59
CA GLY A 555 30.54 31.93 -85.52
C GLY A 555 31.29 32.18 -86.82
N THR A 556 31.09 33.35 -87.41
CA THR A 556 31.67 33.70 -88.70
C THR A 556 33.19 33.79 -88.63
N ASN A 557 33.84 33.35 -89.72
CA ASN A 557 35.29 33.43 -89.94
C ASN A 557 36.14 32.76 -88.86
N VAL A 558 35.60 31.73 -88.20
CA VAL A 558 36.32 30.84 -87.28
C VAL A 558 36.19 29.42 -87.82
N ILE A 559 37.30 28.71 -87.88
CA ILE A 559 37.38 27.35 -88.37
C ILE A 559 37.58 26.42 -87.18
N LEU A 560 36.69 25.44 -87.05
CA LEU A 560 36.87 24.33 -86.11
C LEU A 560 37.85 23.32 -86.73
N SER A 561 38.84 22.88 -85.96
CA SER A 561 39.77 21.84 -86.38
C SER A 561 39.05 20.51 -86.68
N PRO A 562 39.59 19.65 -87.56
CA PRO A 562 38.94 18.37 -87.91
C PRO A 562 38.68 17.44 -86.72
N ASP A 563 39.48 17.52 -85.67
CA ASP A 563 39.31 16.78 -84.41
C ASP A 563 38.26 17.38 -83.47
N GLY A 564 37.73 18.57 -83.79
CA GLY A 564 36.73 19.28 -82.99
C GLY A 564 37.26 19.86 -81.68
N LEU A 565 38.59 19.96 -81.50
CA LEU A 565 39.22 20.39 -80.25
C LEU A 565 39.77 21.81 -80.26
N SER A 566 39.91 22.45 -81.42
CA SER A 566 40.52 23.79 -81.53
C SER A 566 39.73 24.70 -82.44
N LEU A 567 39.63 25.98 -82.07
CA LEU A 567 39.11 27.04 -82.92
C LEU A 567 40.28 27.89 -83.40
N VAL A 568 40.44 28.02 -84.71
CA VAL A 568 41.42 28.90 -85.34
C VAL A 568 40.72 30.01 -86.12
N SER A 569 41.37 31.14 -86.25
CA SER A 569 40.87 32.24 -87.04
C SER A 569 40.87 31.87 -88.53
N GLY A 570 39.76 32.10 -89.23
CA GLY A 570 39.68 31.90 -90.68
C GLY A 570 40.24 33.06 -91.50
N MET A 571 40.53 34.20 -90.85
CA MET A 571 41.02 35.42 -91.51
C MET A 571 41.72 36.38 -90.54
N ASP A 572 42.38 37.41 -91.07
CA ASP A 572 42.82 38.55 -90.28
C ASP A 572 41.60 39.39 -89.85
N GLY A 573 41.50 39.74 -88.57
CA GLY A 573 40.38 40.49 -88.03
C GLY A 573 40.39 40.65 -86.51
N MET A 574 39.26 41.13 -85.96
CA MET A 574 39.04 41.23 -84.52
C MET A 574 38.22 40.05 -84.01
N VAL A 575 38.64 39.45 -82.89
CA VAL A 575 37.86 38.44 -82.16
C VAL A 575 36.70 39.10 -81.41
N ALA A 576 35.50 38.57 -81.62
CA ALA A 576 34.29 38.94 -80.90
C ALA A 576 33.68 37.71 -80.23
N ILE A 577 33.28 37.85 -78.97
CA ILE A 577 32.46 36.85 -78.27
C ILE A 577 31.01 37.32 -78.30
N GLN A 578 30.15 36.54 -78.94
CA GLN A 578 28.70 36.77 -79.01
C GLN A 578 27.96 35.93 -77.95
N ASP A 579 26.64 36.12 -77.86
CA ASP A 579 25.76 35.36 -76.98
C ASP A 579 25.98 33.84 -77.08
N GLY A 580 25.94 33.16 -75.94
CA GLY A 580 26.25 31.73 -75.84
C GLY A 580 27.74 31.39 -75.94
N ASN A 581 28.64 32.35 -75.66
CA ASN A 581 30.10 32.18 -75.70
C ASN A 581 30.61 31.78 -77.10
N ARG A 582 29.95 32.31 -78.14
CA ARG A 582 30.27 32.03 -79.55
C ARG A 582 31.42 32.93 -80.03
N ILE A 583 32.55 32.32 -80.35
CA ILE A 583 33.74 33.04 -80.83
C ILE A 583 33.62 33.27 -82.34
N SER A 584 33.73 34.52 -82.77
CA SER A 584 33.70 34.92 -84.19
C SER A 584 34.85 35.86 -84.49
N VAL A 585 35.29 35.93 -85.74
CA VAL A 585 36.26 36.94 -86.20
C VAL A 585 35.57 37.86 -87.20
N THR A 586 35.73 39.16 -87.01
CA THR A 586 35.02 40.18 -87.79
C THR A 586 36.02 41.19 -88.35
N GLN A 587 35.76 41.63 -89.58
CA GLN A 587 36.52 42.70 -90.23
C GLN A 587 35.88 44.07 -90.07
N SER A 588 34.78 44.17 -89.32
CA SER A 588 34.11 45.45 -89.04
C SER A 588 33.68 45.49 -87.59
N HIS A 589 34.09 46.53 -86.85
CA HIS A 589 33.65 46.73 -85.48
C HIS A 589 32.95 48.09 -85.35
N GLU A 590 31.78 48.07 -84.72
CA GLU A 590 31.00 49.27 -84.44
C GLU A 590 31.15 49.67 -82.97
N VAL A 591 31.60 50.90 -82.76
CA VAL A 591 31.72 51.56 -81.46
C VAL A 591 30.54 52.53 -81.32
N GLN A 592 29.63 52.24 -80.40
CA GLN A 592 28.38 53.02 -80.21
C GLN A 592 28.61 54.43 -79.64
N GLY A 593 29.74 54.63 -78.95
CA GLY A 593 30.03 55.85 -78.20
C GLY A 593 31.15 56.70 -78.79
N ASP A 594 31.59 57.66 -77.99
CA ASP A 594 32.74 58.51 -78.29
C ASP A 594 34.05 57.76 -77.94
N ILE A 595 35.13 58.07 -78.66
CA ILE A 595 36.49 57.62 -78.32
C ILE A 595 37.06 58.61 -77.31
N ASP A 596 37.13 58.19 -76.05
CA ASP A 596 37.51 58.97 -74.88
C ASP A 596 38.31 58.11 -73.88
N MET A 597 38.48 58.60 -72.65
CA MET A 597 39.20 57.89 -71.59
C MET A 597 38.55 56.56 -71.17
N ASN A 598 37.27 56.34 -71.49
CA ASN A 598 36.58 55.09 -71.22
C ASN A 598 36.82 54.07 -72.34
N THR A 599 36.98 54.51 -73.59
CA THR A 599 37.13 53.63 -74.76
C THR A 599 38.61 53.35 -75.06
N GLY A 600 39.47 54.35 -74.93
CA GLY A 600 40.88 54.28 -75.28
C GLY A 600 41.16 54.37 -76.79
N ASN A 601 42.43 54.37 -77.14
CA ASN A 601 42.95 54.24 -78.49
C ASN A 601 42.51 52.90 -79.07
N LEU A 602 42.10 52.90 -80.33
CA LEU A 602 41.62 51.71 -81.01
C LEU A 602 42.56 51.39 -82.17
N THR A 603 43.00 50.13 -82.23
CA THR A 603 43.74 49.60 -83.37
C THR A 603 43.03 48.35 -83.86
N MET A 604 42.58 48.34 -85.11
CA MET A 604 41.83 47.21 -85.67
C MET A 604 42.38 46.76 -87.02
N ASP A 605 42.57 45.45 -87.18
CA ASP A 605 42.82 44.83 -88.48
C ASP A 605 41.48 44.66 -89.23
N GLY A 606 40.91 45.75 -89.72
CA GLY A 606 39.63 45.79 -90.42
C GLY A 606 39.10 47.22 -90.53
N SER A 607 37.80 47.36 -90.72
CA SER A 607 37.09 48.64 -90.76
C SER A 607 36.47 48.96 -89.40
N LEU A 608 36.44 50.23 -89.03
CA LEU A 608 35.90 50.69 -87.75
C LEU A 608 34.75 51.69 -88.00
N VAL A 609 33.63 51.50 -87.32
CA VAL A 609 32.48 52.42 -87.38
C VAL A 609 32.28 53.03 -85.99
N ILE A 610 32.64 54.28 -85.82
CA ILE A 610 32.48 55.05 -84.57
C ILE A 610 31.23 55.90 -84.72
N LYS A 611 30.20 55.68 -83.91
CA LYS A 611 28.98 56.52 -83.94
C LYS A 611 29.17 57.89 -83.27
N GLY A 612 30.18 58.01 -82.39
CA GLY A 612 30.47 59.19 -81.59
C GLY A 612 31.55 60.12 -82.16
N TRP A 613 32.09 60.96 -81.27
CA TRP A 613 33.26 61.81 -81.48
C TRP A 613 34.56 61.05 -81.25
N VAL A 614 35.62 61.41 -81.95
CA VAL A 614 36.99 61.08 -81.54
C VAL A 614 37.58 62.28 -80.80
N SER A 615 37.79 62.12 -79.50
CA SER A 615 38.20 63.22 -78.61
C SER A 615 39.69 63.58 -78.77
N SER A 616 40.05 64.77 -78.30
CA SER A 616 41.41 65.29 -78.29
C SER A 616 42.43 64.33 -77.65
N GLY A 617 43.53 64.08 -78.35
CA GLY A 617 44.65 63.25 -77.89
C GLY A 617 44.45 61.74 -77.99
N PHE A 618 43.41 61.25 -78.66
CA PHE A 618 43.21 59.82 -78.94
C PHE A 618 43.67 59.43 -80.35
N SER A 619 44.00 58.15 -80.51
CA SER A 619 44.43 57.56 -81.77
C SER A 619 43.48 56.43 -82.17
N VAL A 620 42.98 56.49 -83.41
CA VAL A 620 42.21 55.42 -84.02
C VAL A 620 42.93 54.95 -85.28
N LYS A 621 43.29 53.67 -85.32
CA LYS A 621 43.98 53.05 -86.46
C LYS A 621 43.17 51.86 -86.95
N ALA A 622 42.93 51.78 -88.25
CA ALA A 622 42.26 50.65 -88.85
C ALA A 622 42.86 50.34 -90.23
N SER A 623 43.10 49.07 -90.55
CA SER A 623 43.65 48.69 -91.86
C SER A 623 42.65 48.87 -93.01
N GLY A 624 41.36 48.94 -92.71
CA GLY A 624 40.26 49.16 -93.66
C GLY A 624 39.70 50.59 -93.62
N GLU A 625 38.37 50.70 -93.74
CA GLU A 625 37.68 51.98 -93.69
C GLU A 625 37.41 52.43 -92.25
N ILE A 626 37.47 53.73 -91.99
CA ILE A 626 37.05 54.32 -90.72
C ILE A 626 35.88 55.26 -90.99
N HIS A 627 34.74 54.98 -90.35
CA HIS A 627 33.54 55.81 -90.41
C HIS A 627 33.31 56.47 -89.05
N ILE A 628 33.18 57.79 -89.02
CA ILE A 628 32.98 58.58 -87.80
C ILE A 628 31.68 59.35 -87.94
N GLY A 629 30.70 59.02 -87.10
CA GLY A 629 29.32 59.50 -87.18
C GLY A 629 29.16 60.95 -86.74
N LYS A 630 29.94 61.40 -85.75
CA LYS A 630 30.01 62.81 -85.36
C LYS A 630 31.30 63.41 -85.91
N GLY A 631 32.15 63.98 -85.07
CA GLY A 631 33.35 64.68 -85.51
C GLY A 631 34.63 64.19 -84.87
N VAL A 632 35.70 64.89 -85.21
CA VAL A 632 37.07 64.59 -84.78
C VAL A 632 37.65 65.87 -84.20
N GLU A 633 38.25 65.79 -83.01
CA GLU A 633 38.89 66.92 -82.34
C GLU A 633 40.33 66.56 -81.97
N GLN A 634 41.33 67.28 -82.50
CA GLN A 634 42.75 67.16 -82.13
C GLN A 634 43.25 65.72 -81.90
N SER A 635 42.91 64.80 -82.81
CA SER A 635 43.18 63.37 -82.67
C SER A 635 43.90 62.81 -83.89
N VAL A 636 44.47 61.61 -83.76
CA VAL A 636 45.16 60.91 -84.87
C VAL A 636 44.25 59.83 -85.42
N ILE A 637 43.94 59.90 -86.71
CA ILE A 637 43.16 58.85 -87.38
C ILE A 637 43.97 58.33 -88.56
N ASP A 638 44.19 57.01 -88.56
CA ASP A 638 44.95 56.30 -89.58
C ASP A 638 44.04 55.22 -90.21
N ALA A 639 43.51 55.52 -91.39
CA ALA A 639 42.66 54.61 -92.15
C ALA A 639 43.45 54.04 -93.33
N GLY A 640 43.60 52.73 -93.39
CA GLY A 640 44.34 52.04 -94.45
C GLY A 640 43.63 52.06 -95.82
N ALA A 641 42.31 52.28 -95.85
CA ALA A 641 41.53 52.38 -97.09
C ALA A 641 40.86 53.76 -97.28
N GLY A 642 39.83 54.07 -96.49
CA GLY A 642 39.03 55.27 -96.63
C GLY A 642 38.58 55.83 -95.28
N LEU A 643 38.59 57.16 -95.14
CA LEU A 643 38.13 57.86 -93.94
C LEU A 643 36.87 58.67 -94.27
N PHE A 644 35.79 58.39 -93.56
CA PHE A 644 34.50 59.06 -93.72
C PHE A 644 34.10 59.72 -92.40
N ILE A 645 33.99 61.04 -92.38
CA ILE A 645 33.58 61.82 -91.21
C ILE A 645 32.28 62.53 -91.56
N HIS A 646 31.22 62.25 -90.81
CA HIS A 646 29.88 62.76 -91.10
C HIS A 646 29.54 64.07 -90.35
N GLY A 647 30.35 64.46 -89.37
CA GLY A 647 30.24 65.70 -88.62
C GLY A 647 31.42 66.66 -88.85
N GLY A 648 31.78 67.43 -87.82
CA GLY A 648 32.79 68.50 -87.91
C GLY A 648 34.22 68.01 -87.64
N ILE A 649 35.19 68.65 -88.30
CA ILE A 649 36.62 68.48 -88.00
C ILE A 649 37.09 69.72 -87.23
N VAL A 650 37.59 69.52 -86.02
CA VAL A 650 38.11 70.58 -85.14
C VAL A 650 39.62 70.34 -84.96
N GLY A 651 40.41 71.18 -85.60
CA GLY A 651 41.87 71.04 -85.73
C GLY A 651 42.68 71.52 -84.53
#